data_AF-A0A950HBN9-F1
#
_entry.id   AF-A0A950HBN9-F1
#
_cell.length_a   1.000
_cell.length_b   1.000
_cell.length_c   1.000
_cell.angle_alpha   90.00
_cell.angle_beta   90.00
_cell.angle_gamma   90.00
#
_symmetry.space_group_name_H-M   'P 1'
#
loop_
_entity.id
_entity.type
_entity.pdbx_description
1 polymer ?
#
loop_
_entity_poly.entity_id
_entity_poly.type
_entity_poly.pdbx_seq_one_letter_code
_entity_poly.pdbx_strand_id
1 'polypeptide(L)'
;MRAQGGRQPVRLQNRDLVVEANPEDGSYIIGFMGDGGSSLSARPAAKINGSWIFSTQYPKHTAASSEIADSLGQSSQILLTNSGLGDQPDLICSLRLHSNPSYVEMEVDVRNTTGRDFNVQSIRMVDSRHPKIAGVHEPAARVLSDSWSEDRPAMRIHDLNEIGGGMDRAVGSQLIYNRESKTAFFAGALTSDKWITVLRLHVDTKQARSTGYEIDSTGTTELTQENSLANSPPQDRVELALPLRAGESLSSERVMISFGRDYHALLETYGNLIRHLHQARTTAATPIGWWSWTAYYFGLNQDTALSNAIFLSEHLKWKGYDFFHIDEGYQYARGEYVTADARKYPAGMGNLENKIERLGLHPGIWTAPFEVSERSWVYQHAKDWLVHNAEGEPIHAGYVTKDPNTKQPLDPLFVLDSTHPEAQQYLRQTYITLAKDWGMHYIKLDFMEDSAIEGFYHKPNTTALEAQRMGLQVIREAVGNDVLLDKDGSPMLNPVGLVDCGRISLDTGHTFAASRDAATGIAARYYMNRNFFVSDPDAFTVSRQTVVDEQWHGGNRPLSVDEAKVSIALAAVSGGMYEIGDDLPTLFLDRDRMALVENDDLLNMARLGRASKPLDLMTYLPEDELPSIYVLQESKRQSMVTLFNWTESARRHRIALNDLGADISAGRNQVLDVLEGGAPVAENTATLDLQLPPHSVRMLKIVNTAVRAAAPTITVHTLEHAEVGTPVEFSALVDDQGVPAVTYTWDFGDGTTARGASVSHAFTHDGSFSVHLRGDGIEGLAFEKKLSVAVLGRIGTRFHPDEFQRHAPER
;
A
#
# COMPACT_ATOMS: atom_id res chain seq x y z
N MET A 1 6.30 -19.87 -59.50
CA MET A 1 6.07 -18.70 -58.61
C MET A 1 4.64 -18.76 -58.10
N ARG A 2 4.43 -19.27 -56.87
CA ARG A 2 3.16 -19.07 -56.15
C ARG A 2 3.31 -17.75 -55.40
N ALA A 3 2.38 -16.82 -55.59
CA ALA A 3 2.32 -15.59 -54.83
C ALA A 3 2.10 -15.92 -53.35
N GLN A 4 3.12 -15.68 -52.51
CA GLN A 4 2.94 -15.57 -51.07
C GLN A 4 2.21 -14.24 -50.81
N GLY A 5 0.89 -14.28 -50.73
CA GLY A 5 0.12 -13.19 -50.14
C GLY A 5 0.27 -13.29 -48.62
N GLY A 6 1.29 -12.63 -48.06
CA GLY A 6 1.45 -12.48 -46.62
C GLY A 6 0.21 -11.78 -46.04
N ARG A 7 -0.28 -12.24 -44.89
CA ARG A 7 -1.37 -11.57 -44.18
C ARG A 7 -0.78 -10.32 -43.52
N GLN A 8 -1.29 -9.13 -43.86
CA GLN A 8 -0.78 -7.89 -43.28
C GLN A 8 -1.00 -7.85 -41.77
N PRO A 9 -0.05 -7.29 -40.98
CA PRO A 9 -0.23 -7.03 -39.56
C PRO A 9 -1.48 -6.19 -39.28
N VAL A 10 -2.14 -6.45 -38.15
CA VAL A 10 -3.21 -5.59 -37.63
C VAL A 10 -2.57 -4.56 -36.72
N ARG A 11 -2.86 -3.28 -36.94
CA ARG A 11 -2.21 -2.15 -36.27
C ARG A 11 -3.22 -1.19 -35.67
N LEU A 12 -3.00 -0.84 -34.40
CA LEU A 12 -3.67 0.27 -33.70
C LEU A 12 -2.62 1.31 -33.30
N GLN A 13 -3.01 2.58 -33.27
CA GLN A 13 -2.14 3.64 -32.78
C GLN A 13 -2.96 4.78 -32.19
N ASN A 14 -2.39 5.46 -31.21
CA ASN A 14 -2.87 6.74 -30.71
C ASN A 14 -1.74 7.78 -30.81
N ARG A 15 -1.79 8.87 -30.02
CA ARG A 15 -0.76 9.91 -30.04
C ARG A 15 0.62 9.40 -29.58
N ASP A 16 0.63 8.52 -28.59
CA ASP A 16 1.83 8.18 -27.82
C ASP A 16 2.33 6.75 -28.14
N LEU A 17 1.43 5.82 -28.45
CA LEU A 17 1.70 4.39 -28.58
C LEU A 17 1.18 3.80 -29.91
N VAL A 18 1.87 2.76 -30.36
CA VAL A 18 1.46 1.87 -31.46
C VAL A 18 1.42 0.43 -30.96
N VAL A 19 0.41 -0.32 -31.38
CA VAL A 19 0.27 -1.75 -31.11
C VAL A 19 0.10 -2.48 -32.43
N GLU A 20 0.88 -3.52 -32.65
CA GLU A 20 0.84 -4.32 -33.88
C GLU A 20 0.81 -5.81 -33.55
N ALA A 21 -0.08 -6.58 -34.17
CA ALA A 21 -0.12 -8.03 -34.06
C ALA A 21 0.24 -8.66 -35.40
N ASN A 22 1.14 -9.64 -35.39
CA ASN A 22 1.64 -10.31 -36.57
C ASN A 22 0.92 -11.66 -36.78
N PRO A 23 -0.01 -11.76 -37.75
CA PRO A 23 -0.70 -13.01 -38.07
C PRO A 23 0.18 -14.02 -38.86
N GLU A 24 1.43 -13.69 -39.17
CA GLU A 24 2.36 -14.65 -39.81
C GLU A 24 3.00 -15.59 -38.79
N ASP A 25 3.25 -15.12 -37.56
CA ASP A 25 3.98 -15.89 -36.54
C ASP A 25 3.36 -15.83 -35.12
N GLY A 26 2.28 -15.08 -34.91
CA GLY A 26 1.63 -14.99 -33.61
C GLY A 26 2.36 -14.09 -32.60
N SER A 27 3.30 -13.26 -33.04
CA SER A 27 3.96 -12.24 -32.22
C SER A 27 3.21 -10.90 -32.24
N TYR A 28 3.59 -9.98 -31.35
CA TYR A 28 3.08 -8.61 -31.31
C TYR A 28 4.19 -7.61 -30.93
N ILE A 29 3.91 -6.33 -31.19
CA ILE A 29 4.79 -5.19 -30.90
C ILE A 29 3.98 -4.13 -30.17
N ILE A 30 4.54 -3.59 -29.09
CA ILE A 30 4.08 -2.35 -28.45
C ILE A 30 5.20 -1.33 -28.60
N GLY A 31 4.97 -0.26 -29.34
CA GLY A 31 5.96 0.77 -29.66
C GLY A 31 5.62 2.14 -29.08
N PHE A 32 6.65 2.90 -28.73
CA PHE A 32 6.54 4.30 -28.34
C PHE A 32 6.82 5.20 -29.53
N MET A 33 5.88 6.09 -29.83
CA MET A 33 6.00 7.02 -30.96
C MET A 33 6.88 8.23 -30.63
N GLY A 34 7.10 8.53 -29.34
CA GLY A 34 7.75 9.77 -28.88
C GLY A 34 9.28 9.83 -28.99
N ASP A 35 9.94 8.72 -29.37
CA ASP A 35 11.39 8.68 -29.62
C ASP A 35 11.79 7.94 -30.91
N GLY A 36 10.82 7.42 -31.67
CA GLY A 36 11.04 6.82 -32.99
C GLY A 36 11.77 5.47 -32.99
N GLY A 37 11.93 4.80 -31.85
CA GLY A 37 12.65 3.52 -31.81
C GLY A 37 12.33 2.57 -30.66
N SER A 38 11.79 3.07 -29.55
CA SER A 38 11.49 2.22 -28.38
C SER A 38 10.30 1.32 -28.62
N SER A 39 10.47 0.02 -28.38
CA SER A 39 9.45 -0.99 -28.59
C SER A 39 9.72 -2.28 -27.81
N LEU A 40 8.63 -2.93 -27.41
CA LEU A 40 8.61 -4.29 -26.89
C LEU A 40 8.02 -5.21 -27.97
N SER A 41 8.88 -6.03 -28.57
CA SER A 41 8.43 -7.14 -29.45
C SER A 41 8.42 -8.43 -28.64
N ALA A 42 7.30 -9.13 -28.64
CA ALA A 42 7.08 -10.28 -27.77
C ALA A 42 6.11 -11.28 -28.38
N ARG A 43 6.01 -12.44 -27.72
CA ARG A 43 5.09 -13.52 -28.07
C ARG A 43 4.48 -14.10 -26.79
N PRO A 44 3.17 -14.40 -26.76
CA PRO A 44 2.56 -15.04 -25.60
C PRO A 44 2.87 -16.54 -25.56
N ALA A 45 2.84 -17.14 -24.37
CA ALA A 45 2.99 -18.56 -24.14
C ALA A 45 2.20 -19.03 -22.90
N ALA A 46 2.04 -20.34 -22.73
CA ALA A 46 1.52 -20.92 -21.49
C ALA A 46 2.31 -22.20 -21.13
N LYS A 47 2.52 -22.43 -19.84
CA LYS A 47 3.10 -23.66 -19.31
C LYS A 47 1.96 -24.64 -19.05
N ILE A 48 1.90 -25.68 -19.88
CA ILE A 48 0.82 -26.66 -19.92
C ILE A 48 1.42 -28.04 -19.72
N ASN A 49 0.93 -28.78 -18.72
CA ASN A 49 1.45 -30.09 -18.32
C ASN A 49 2.99 -30.07 -18.16
N GLY A 50 3.52 -28.99 -17.57
CA GLY A 50 4.95 -28.79 -17.33
C GLY A 50 5.77 -28.28 -18.53
N SER A 51 5.17 -28.09 -19.71
CA SER A 51 5.87 -27.66 -20.92
C SER A 51 5.39 -26.30 -21.42
N TRP A 52 6.32 -25.41 -21.77
CA TRP A 52 5.99 -24.12 -22.39
C TRP A 52 5.57 -24.30 -23.85
N ILE A 53 4.35 -23.85 -24.16
CA ILE A 53 3.82 -23.77 -25.52
C ILE A 53 3.75 -22.29 -25.92
N PHE A 54 4.53 -21.91 -26.93
CA PHE A 54 4.62 -20.54 -27.43
C PHE A 54 3.66 -20.35 -28.60
N SER A 55 3.05 -19.16 -28.69
CA SER A 55 2.26 -18.72 -29.85
C SER A 55 2.94 -19.02 -31.19
N THR A 56 4.25 -18.79 -31.33
CA THR A 56 5.03 -19.07 -32.56
C THR A 56 5.09 -20.55 -32.97
N GLN A 57 4.64 -21.48 -32.12
CA GLN A 57 4.57 -22.91 -32.45
C GLN A 57 3.22 -23.28 -33.09
N TYR A 58 2.19 -22.43 -32.98
CA TYR A 58 0.89 -22.70 -33.56
C TYR A 58 0.91 -22.55 -35.08
N PRO A 59 0.23 -23.43 -35.85
CA PRO A 59 0.21 -23.35 -37.31
C PRO A 59 -0.78 -22.33 -37.86
N LYS A 60 -1.66 -21.74 -37.03
CA LYS A 60 -2.68 -20.78 -37.44
C LYS A 60 -2.69 -19.58 -36.51
N HIS A 61 -2.60 -18.39 -37.10
CA HIS A 61 -2.80 -17.12 -36.40
C HIS A 61 -3.84 -16.27 -37.11
N THR A 62 -4.69 -15.60 -36.33
CA THR A 62 -5.63 -14.59 -36.80
C THR A 62 -5.59 -13.39 -35.86
N ALA A 63 -5.54 -12.20 -36.43
CA ALA A 63 -5.65 -10.95 -35.69
C ALA A 63 -6.88 -10.18 -36.21
N ALA A 64 -7.64 -9.59 -35.31
CA ALA A 64 -8.77 -8.72 -35.64
C ALA A 64 -8.79 -7.52 -34.68
N SER A 65 -9.20 -6.36 -35.17
CA SER A 65 -9.39 -5.16 -34.34
C SER A 65 -10.87 -4.86 -34.12
N SER A 66 -11.18 -4.28 -32.96
CA SER A 66 -12.52 -3.83 -32.57
C SER A 66 -12.44 -2.67 -31.58
N GLU A 67 -13.51 -1.90 -31.45
CA GLU A 67 -13.68 -0.96 -30.34
C GLU A 67 -14.38 -1.66 -29.17
N ILE A 68 -13.94 -1.39 -27.96
CA ILE A 68 -14.53 -1.90 -26.73
C ILE A 68 -14.76 -0.75 -25.74
N ALA A 69 -15.71 -0.96 -24.82
CA ALA A 69 -15.97 -0.05 -23.71
C ALA A 69 -16.18 -0.89 -22.45
N ASP A 70 -15.41 -0.58 -21.41
CA ASP A 70 -15.48 -1.24 -20.11
C ASP A 70 -15.41 -0.22 -18.96
N SER A 71 -15.12 -0.68 -17.73
CA SER A 71 -15.00 0.17 -16.55
C SER A 71 -13.83 1.16 -16.61
N LEU A 72 -12.84 0.93 -17.47
CA LEU A 72 -11.70 1.82 -17.71
C LEU A 72 -11.95 2.81 -18.86
N GLY A 73 -13.10 2.70 -19.53
CA GLY A 73 -13.53 3.59 -20.60
C GLY A 73 -13.48 2.94 -21.98
N GLN A 74 -13.39 3.78 -23.02
CA GLN A 74 -13.31 3.32 -24.40
C GLN A 74 -11.88 3.03 -24.79
N SER A 75 -11.65 1.86 -25.41
CA SER A 75 -10.36 1.48 -25.97
C SER A 75 -10.53 0.73 -27.28
N SER A 76 -9.48 0.76 -28.09
CA SER A 76 -9.40 -0.04 -29.32
C SER A 76 -8.61 -1.31 -29.02
N GLN A 77 -9.12 -2.47 -29.39
CA GLN A 77 -8.51 -3.77 -29.07
C GLN A 77 -8.01 -4.48 -30.33
N ILE A 78 -6.90 -5.20 -30.21
CA ILE A 78 -6.51 -6.29 -31.12
C ILE A 78 -6.67 -7.62 -30.38
N LEU A 79 -7.37 -8.57 -31.00
CA LEU A 79 -7.46 -9.95 -30.56
C LEU A 79 -6.60 -10.85 -31.46
N LEU A 80 -5.49 -11.37 -30.92
CA LEU A 80 -4.58 -12.27 -31.61
C LEU A 80 -4.81 -13.72 -31.16
N THR A 81 -5.41 -14.53 -32.01
CA THR A 81 -5.71 -15.95 -31.75
C THR A 81 -4.67 -16.85 -32.40
N ASN A 82 -4.05 -17.72 -31.61
CA ASN A 82 -3.07 -18.72 -32.00
C ASN A 82 -3.67 -20.10 -31.78
N SER A 83 -3.84 -20.88 -32.86
CA SER A 83 -4.64 -22.11 -32.81
C SER A 83 -4.16 -23.22 -33.74
N GLY A 84 -4.75 -24.40 -33.59
CA GLY A 84 -4.59 -25.52 -34.52
C GLY A 84 -3.46 -26.49 -34.19
N LEU A 85 -2.87 -26.40 -33.00
CA LEU A 85 -2.09 -27.50 -32.43
C LEU A 85 -3.09 -28.54 -31.89
N GLY A 86 -3.26 -29.66 -32.61
CA GLY A 86 -4.37 -30.59 -32.39
C GLY A 86 -4.49 -31.19 -30.99
N ASP A 87 -3.41 -31.20 -30.21
CA ASP A 87 -3.34 -31.76 -28.85
C ASP A 87 -2.99 -30.70 -27.79
N GLN A 88 -3.21 -29.41 -28.08
CA GLN A 88 -2.96 -28.31 -27.15
C GLN A 88 -4.15 -27.31 -27.14
N PRO A 89 -4.42 -26.63 -26.01
CA PRO A 89 -5.32 -25.48 -25.96
C PRO A 89 -4.89 -24.37 -26.93
N ASP A 90 -5.81 -23.48 -27.32
CA ASP A 90 -5.49 -22.29 -28.09
C ASP A 90 -4.99 -21.15 -27.17
N LEU A 91 -4.15 -20.25 -27.70
CA LEU A 91 -3.72 -19.03 -26.98
C LEU A 91 -4.31 -17.79 -27.62
N ILE A 92 -5.04 -17.00 -26.86
CA ILE A 92 -5.70 -15.78 -27.33
C ILE A 92 -5.15 -14.59 -26.56
N CYS A 93 -4.48 -13.68 -27.27
CA CYS A 93 -3.88 -12.49 -26.70
C CYS A 93 -4.75 -11.27 -27.02
N SER A 94 -5.18 -10.58 -25.96
CA SER A 94 -5.93 -9.33 -26.01
C SER A 94 -4.99 -8.16 -25.76
N LEU A 95 -4.93 -7.21 -26.69
CA LEU A 95 -4.16 -5.97 -26.57
C LEU A 95 -5.11 -4.78 -26.72
N ARG A 96 -5.39 -4.07 -25.63
CA ARG A 96 -6.37 -2.96 -25.56
C ARG A 96 -5.62 -1.63 -25.43
N LEU A 97 -5.73 -0.77 -26.44
CA LEU A 97 -5.08 0.54 -26.49
C LEU A 97 -6.01 1.63 -25.95
N HIS A 98 -5.67 2.16 -24.79
CA HIS A 98 -6.35 3.30 -24.16
C HIS A 98 -5.67 4.60 -24.60
N SER A 99 -6.45 5.70 -24.74
CA SER A 99 -5.94 6.97 -25.30
C SER A 99 -5.89 8.14 -24.31
N ASN A 100 -6.55 8.05 -23.15
CA ASN A 100 -6.54 9.11 -22.16
C ASN A 100 -6.79 8.57 -20.73
N PRO A 101 -5.74 8.27 -19.94
CA PRO A 101 -4.32 8.32 -20.31
C PRO A 101 -3.94 7.23 -21.35
N SER A 102 -2.79 7.39 -22.01
CA SER A 102 -2.33 6.46 -23.03
C SER A 102 -1.57 5.27 -22.43
N TYR A 103 -2.08 4.06 -22.61
CA TYR A 103 -1.43 2.81 -22.20
C TYR A 103 -2.01 1.61 -22.98
N VAL A 104 -1.31 0.48 -22.93
CA VAL A 104 -1.80 -0.81 -23.42
C VAL A 104 -2.16 -1.67 -22.23
N GLU A 105 -3.37 -2.18 -22.22
CA GLU A 105 -3.78 -3.25 -21.33
C GLU A 105 -3.66 -4.59 -22.08
N MET A 106 -3.10 -5.60 -21.41
CA MET A 106 -2.81 -6.91 -21.97
C MET A 106 -3.38 -8.04 -21.11
N GLU A 107 -3.89 -9.08 -21.77
CA GLU A 107 -4.41 -10.31 -21.15
C GLU A 107 -4.23 -11.48 -22.13
N VAL A 108 -3.92 -12.68 -21.60
CA VAL A 108 -3.80 -13.90 -22.41
C VAL A 108 -4.73 -14.99 -21.86
N ASP A 109 -5.62 -15.48 -22.71
CA ASP A 109 -6.49 -16.63 -22.43
C ASP A 109 -5.89 -17.93 -23.00
N VAL A 110 -5.87 -18.97 -22.17
CA VAL A 110 -5.65 -20.35 -22.57
C VAL A 110 -7.00 -21.03 -22.71
N ARG A 111 -7.44 -21.29 -23.95
CA ARG A 111 -8.77 -21.84 -24.24
C ARG A 111 -8.69 -23.28 -24.69
N ASN A 112 -9.30 -24.19 -23.94
CA ASN A 112 -9.31 -25.60 -24.29
C ASN A 112 -10.42 -25.92 -25.30
N THR A 113 -10.07 -25.88 -26.58
CA THR A 113 -10.94 -26.30 -27.69
C THR A 113 -10.83 -27.79 -28.02
N THR A 114 -10.05 -28.54 -27.24
CA THR A 114 -9.85 -29.98 -27.42
C THR A 114 -10.85 -30.80 -26.59
N GLY A 115 -10.82 -32.13 -26.76
CA GLY A 115 -11.58 -33.07 -25.93
C GLY A 115 -10.83 -33.66 -24.74
N ARG A 116 -9.64 -33.15 -24.38
CA ARG A 116 -8.80 -33.64 -23.27
C ARG A 116 -8.65 -32.56 -22.20
N ASP A 117 -8.40 -32.97 -20.97
CA ASP A 117 -8.10 -32.03 -19.87
C ASP A 117 -6.60 -31.72 -19.80
N PHE A 118 -6.27 -30.51 -19.34
CA PHE A 118 -4.90 -30.05 -19.15
C PHE A 118 -4.71 -29.46 -17.75
N ASN A 119 -3.45 -29.30 -17.34
CA ASN A 119 -3.09 -28.49 -16.19
C ASN A 119 -2.24 -27.31 -16.64
N VAL A 120 -2.61 -26.10 -16.24
CA VAL A 120 -1.91 -24.84 -16.52
C VAL A 120 -1.15 -24.41 -15.26
N GLN A 121 0.16 -24.25 -15.38
CA GLN A 121 1.03 -23.81 -14.28
C GLN A 121 1.26 -22.30 -14.32
N SER A 122 1.41 -21.74 -15.52
CA SER A 122 1.71 -20.32 -15.73
C SER A 122 1.25 -19.86 -17.11
N ILE A 123 0.94 -18.57 -17.23
CA ILE A 123 0.61 -17.91 -18.50
C ILE A 123 1.60 -16.77 -18.70
N ARG A 124 2.39 -16.84 -19.76
CA ARG A 124 3.38 -15.82 -20.14
C ARG A 124 2.76 -14.85 -21.11
N MET A 125 2.58 -13.63 -20.66
CA MET A 125 2.09 -12.53 -21.50
C MET A 125 3.22 -12.04 -22.40
N VAL A 126 4.38 -11.75 -21.82
CA VAL A 126 5.54 -11.22 -22.54
C VAL A 126 6.67 -12.26 -22.52
N ASP A 127 7.13 -12.68 -23.69
CA ASP A 127 8.42 -13.34 -23.92
C ASP A 127 9.22 -12.52 -24.93
N SER A 128 10.14 -11.67 -24.47
CA SER A 128 11.00 -10.89 -25.36
C SER A 128 12.47 -11.24 -25.18
N ARG A 129 13.13 -11.65 -26.27
CA ARG A 129 14.54 -12.06 -26.27
C ARG A 129 15.53 -10.94 -26.61
N HIS A 130 15.06 -9.82 -27.17
CA HIS A 130 15.88 -8.65 -27.50
C HIS A 130 14.99 -7.39 -27.51
N PRO A 131 14.33 -7.06 -26.39
CA PRO A 131 13.37 -5.97 -26.38
C PRO A 131 14.11 -4.63 -26.53
N LYS A 132 13.67 -3.80 -27.48
CA LYS A 132 14.18 -2.43 -27.64
C LYS A 132 13.47 -1.50 -26.65
N ILE A 133 13.49 -1.84 -25.37
CA ILE A 133 12.89 -1.00 -24.33
C ILE A 133 13.72 0.27 -24.23
N ALA A 134 13.03 1.40 -24.11
CA ALA A 134 13.65 2.71 -24.15
C ALA A 134 14.84 2.83 -23.20
N GLY A 135 16.01 3.05 -23.77
CA GLY A 135 17.25 3.27 -23.05
C GLY A 135 17.75 2.11 -22.18
N VAL A 136 17.17 0.91 -22.31
CA VAL A 136 17.59 -0.31 -21.62
C VAL A 136 18.80 -0.98 -22.31
N HIS A 137 19.24 -0.45 -23.45
CA HIS A 137 20.48 -0.85 -24.13
C HIS A 137 21.65 0.10 -23.87
N GLU A 138 21.49 1.07 -22.97
CA GLU A 138 22.45 2.14 -22.73
C GLU A 138 22.81 2.19 -21.22
N PRO A 139 24.06 2.52 -20.86
CA PRO A 139 24.53 2.53 -19.47
C PRO A 139 23.75 3.44 -18.49
N ALA A 140 22.89 4.33 -18.98
CA ALA A 140 22.18 5.34 -18.19
C ALA A 140 20.79 4.89 -17.67
N ALA A 141 20.41 3.62 -17.86
CA ALA A 141 19.14 3.11 -17.35
C ALA A 141 19.19 2.73 -15.86
N ARG A 142 18.13 3.14 -15.16
CA ARG A 142 17.82 2.80 -13.78
C ARG A 142 16.55 1.97 -13.72
N VAL A 143 16.54 0.98 -12.85
CA VAL A 143 15.42 0.06 -12.65
C VAL A 143 14.85 0.26 -11.27
N LEU A 144 13.53 0.32 -11.20
CA LEU A 144 12.75 0.25 -9.98
C LEU A 144 11.81 -0.96 -10.12
N SER A 145 12.01 -1.94 -9.25
CA SER A 145 11.24 -3.19 -9.21
C SER A 145 10.51 -3.28 -7.89
N ASP A 146 9.19 -3.43 -7.97
CA ASP A 146 8.38 -3.69 -6.78
C ASP A 146 8.62 -5.14 -6.30
N SER A 147 8.52 -5.35 -4.99
CA SER A 147 8.93 -6.58 -4.31
C SER A 147 7.72 -7.47 -3.96
N TRP A 148 7.97 -8.71 -3.51
CA TRP A 148 6.91 -9.69 -3.19
C TRP A 148 5.99 -9.17 -2.08
N SER A 149 6.60 -8.62 -1.04
CA SER A 149 5.99 -7.75 -0.05
C SER A 149 6.92 -6.57 0.18
N GLU A 150 6.52 -5.67 1.04
CA GLU A 150 7.40 -4.57 1.45
C GLU A 150 8.67 -5.02 2.20
N ASP A 151 8.69 -6.24 2.76
CA ASP A 151 9.87 -6.83 3.40
C ASP A 151 10.74 -7.71 2.50
N ARG A 152 10.15 -8.31 1.47
CA ARG A 152 10.76 -9.45 0.78
C ARG A 152 10.88 -9.23 -0.74
N PRO A 153 12.11 -9.15 -1.27
CA PRO A 153 13.26 -8.55 -0.61
C PRO A 153 13.04 -7.05 -0.37
N ALA A 154 13.90 -6.43 0.43
CA ALA A 154 14.02 -4.98 0.50
C ALA A 154 14.05 -4.35 -0.91
N MET A 155 13.20 -3.35 -1.14
CA MET A 155 13.15 -2.64 -2.41
C MET A 155 14.48 -2.01 -2.76
N ARG A 156 14.84 -2.05 -4.04
CA ARG A 156 16.06 -1.43 -4.56
C ARG A 156 15.77 -0.62 -5.81
N ILE A 157 16.47 0.49 -5.92
CA ILE A 157 16.59 1.28 -7.13
C ILE A 157 18.06 1.24 -7.52
N HIS A 158 18.36 0.73 -8.71
CA HIS A 158 19.76 0.51 -9.11
C HIS A 158 19.95 0.68 -10.62
N ASP A 159 21.21 0.87 -11.02
CA ASP A 159 21.59 0.95 -12.42
C ASP A 159 21.75 -0.46 -13.04
N LEU A 160 21.64 -0.58 -14.36
CA LEU A 160 21.67 -1.91 -15.03
C LEU A 160 22.94 -2.73 -14.75
N ASN A 161 24.07 -2.09 -14.48
CA ASN A 161 25.34 -2.74 -14.16
C ASN A 161 25.44 -3.24 -12.71
N GLU A 162 24.51 -2.84 -11.84
CA GLU A 162 24.46 -3.22 -10.42
C GLU A 162 23.55 -4.43 -10.17
N ILE A 163 22.77 -4.86 -11.17
CA ILE A 163 21.90 -6.02 -11.10
C ILE A 163 22.73 -7.31 -10.94
N GLY A 164 22.63 -7.95 -9.78
CA GLY A 164 23.25 -9.25 -9.52
C GLY A 164 22.61 -10.37 -10.34
N GLY A 165 23.35 -11.46 -10.58
CA GLY A 165 22.78 -12.70 -11.16
C GLY A 165 22.33 -12.62 -12.63
N GLY A 166 22.40 -11.45 -13.28
CA GLY A 166 21.99 -11.25 -14.68
C GLY A 166 20.49 -11.13 -14.90
N MET A 167 19.69 -11.02 -13.82
CA MET A 167 18.24 -10.85 -13.90
C MET A 167 17.75 -10.05 -12.70
N ASP A 168 16.87 -9.07 -12.94
CA ASP A 168 16.16 -8.32 -11.91
C ASP A 168 14.66 -8.68 -11.94
N ARG A 169 14.14 -9.13 -10.80
CA ARG A 169 12.77 -9.63 -10.65
C ARG A 169 11.91 -8.60 -9.94
N ALA A 170 10.75 -8.33 -10.51
CA ALA A 170 9.71 -7.55 -9.87
C ALA A 170 8.44 -8.39 -9.68
N VAL A 171 7.64 -7.99 -8.69
CA VAL A 171 6.31 -8.53 -8.45
C VAL A 171 5.32 -7.38 -8.57
N GLY A 172 4.27 -7.58 -9.37
CA GLY A 172 3.25 -6.56 -9.57
C GLY A 172 3.69 -5.46 -10.54
N SER A 173 4.77 -4.70 -10.26
CA SER A 173 5.17 -3.59 -11.12
C SER A 173 6.69 -3.40 -11.29
N GLN A 174 7.10 -2.89 -12.46
CA GLN A 174 8.48 -2.55 -12.77
C GLN A 174 8.55 -1.30 -13.66
N LEU A 175 9.43 -0.38 -13.30
CA LEU A 175 9.73 0.86 -14.01
C LEU A 175 11.20 0.85 -14.45
N ILE A 176 11.44 1.13 -15.72
CA ILE A 176 12.79 1.33 -16.25
C ILE A 176 12.87 2.73 -16.85
N TYR A 177 13.85 3.52 -16.41
CA TYR A 177 14.02 4.90 -16.84
C TYR A 177 15.45 5.16 -17.30
N ASN A 178 15.61 5.67 -18.51
CA ASN A 178 16.91 6.10 -19.01
C ASN A 178 17.08 7.61 -18.80
N ARG A 179 18.11 7.97 -18.03
CA ARG A 179 18.35 9.34 -17.58
C ARG A 179 18.82 10.28 -18.68
N GLU A 180 19.36 9.76 -19.78
CA GLU A 180 19.87 10.55 -20.91
C GLU A 180 18.75 10.90 -21.91
N SER A 181 18.06 9.88 -22.42
CA SER A 181 16.92 10.03 -23.34
C SER A 181 15.67 10.60 -22.67
N LYS A 182 15.58 10.45 -21.35
CA LYS A 182 14.41 10.73 -20.51
C LYS A 182 13.19 9.90 -20.90
N THR A 183 13.38 8.72 -21.49
CA THR A 183 12.26 7.81 -21.78
C THR A 183 12.14 6.76 -20.68
N ALA A 184 10.91 6.48 -20.28
CA ALA A 184 10.50 5.47 -19.32
C ALA A 184 9.71 4.36 -20.01
N PHE A 185 9.88 3.14 -19.51
CA PHE A 185 9.00 2.00 -19.74
C PHE A 185 8.44 1.53 -18.41
N PHE A 186 7.13 1.30 -18.37
CA PHE A 186 6.43 0.82 -17.19
C PHE A 186 5.58 -0.40 -17.54
N ALA A 187 5.63 -1.41 -16.68
CA ALA A 187 4.70 -2.53 -16.68
C ALA A 187 4.15 -2.74 -15.25
N GLY A 188 2.83 -2.93 -15.12
CA GLY A 188 2.16 -3.08 -13.83
C GLY A 188 0.91 -3.95 -13.91
N ALA A 189 0.76 -4.90 -13.00
CA ALA A 189 -0.41 -5.76 -12.88
C ALA A 189 -1.66 -4.94 -12.52
N LEU A 190 -2.70 -5.03 -13.32
CA LEU A 190 -3.98 -4.38 -13.04
C LEU A 190 -4.89 -5.24 -12.16
N THR A 191 -4.65 -6.56 -12.10
CA THR A 191 -5.40 -7.50 -11.28
C THR A 191 -4.44 -8.48 -10.57
N SER A 192 -4.90 -9.06 -9.46
CA SER A 192 -4.21 -10.11 -8.71
C SER A 192 -5.25 -11.04 -8.07
N ASP A 193 -6.26 -11.40 -8.86
CA ASP A 193 -7.43 -12.13 -8.37
C ASP A 193 -7.17 -13.64 -8.27
N LYS A 194 -6.35 -14.19 -9.19
CA LYS A 194 -6.04 -15.61 -9.25
C LYS A 194 -4.54 -15.87 -9.18
N TRP A 195 -3.75 -15.13 -9.92
CA TRP A 195 -2.32 -15.32 -10.05
C TRP A 195 -1.55 -14.17 -9.43
N ILE A 196 -0.28 -14.46 -9.15
CA ILE A 196 0.71 -13.41 -8.99
C ILE A 196 1.29 -13.05 -10.37
N THR A 197 1.55 -11.77 -10.60
CA THR A 197 2.29 -11.30 -11.78
C THR A 197 3.77 -11.10 -11.43
N VAL A 198 4.65 -11.85 -12.08
CA VAL A 198 6.11 -11.76 -11.92
C VAL A 198 6.72 -11.21 -13.21
N LEU A 199 7.54 -10.17 -13.09
CA LEU A 199 8.27 -9.54 -14.19
C LEU A 199 9.76 -9.84 -14.05
N ARG A 200 10.43 -10.15 -15.16
CA ARG A 200 11.87 -10.45 -15.16
C ARG A 200 12.59 -9.68 -16.25
N LEU A 201 13.49 -8.80 -15.83
CA LEU A 201 14.41 -8.08 -16.70
C LEU A 201 15.74 -8.81 -16.74
N HIS A 202 16.06 -9.42 -17.88
CA HIS A 202 17.36 -10.09 -18.08
C HIS A 202 18.38 -9.09 -18.59
N VAL A 203 19.61 -9.13 -18.03
CA VAL A 203 20.65 -8.14 -18.30
C VAL A 203 22.04 -8.76 -18.52
N ASP A 204 22.79 -8.16 -19.44
CA ASP A 204 24.24 -8.33 -19.54
C ASP A 204 24.89 -7.18 -18.78
N THR A 205 25.23 -7.43 -17.51
CA THR A 205 25.79 -6.44 -16.59
C THR A 205 27.11 -5.87 -17.06
N LYS A 206 27.92 -6.64 -17.81
CA LYS A 206 29.20 -6.18 -18.35
C LYS A 206 29.02 -5.15 -19.45
N GLN A 207 27.92 -5.27 -20.20
CA GLN A 207 27.56 -4.34 -21.27
C GLN A 207 26.51 -3.32 -20.85
N ALA A 208 26.03 -3.38 -19.60
CA ALA A 208 24.97 -2.55 -19.04
C ALA A 208 23.74 -2.46 -19.98
N ARG A 209 23.26 -3.63 -20.45
CA ARG A 209 22.13 -3.70 -21.39
C ARG A 209 21.18 -4.84 -21.07
N SER A 210 19.90 -4.71 -21.41
CA SER A 210 18.96 -5.84 -21.37
C SER A 210 19.25 -6.87 -22.47
N THR A 211 18.97 -8.11 -22.12
CA THR A 211 19.01 -9.29 -22.98
C THR A 211 17.66 -9.98 -23.06
N GLY A 212 16.67 -9.57 -22.28
CA GLY A 212 15.32 -10.13 -22.34
C GLY A 212 14.36 -9.49 -21.35
N TYR A 213 13.08 -9.68 -21.59
CA TYR A 213 12.02 -9.24 -20.69
C TYR A 213 10.87 -10.25 -20.68
N GLU A 214 10.39 -10.59 -19.50
CA GLU A 214 9.31 -11.55 -19.29
C GLU A 214 8.24 -10.98 -18.35
N ILE A 215 6.98 -11.32 -18.61
CA ILE A 215 5.87 -11.07 -17.68
C ILE A 215 5.01 -12.34 -17.63
N ASP A 216 4.94 -12.95 -16.46
CA ASP A 216 4.21 -14.19 -16.21
C ASP A 216 3.11 -13.98 -15.17
N SER A 217 1.91 -14.51 -15.42
CA SER A 217 0.94 -14.86 -14.38
C SER A 217 1.21 -16.29 -13.93
N THR A 218 1.50 -16.49 -12.65
CA THR A 218 1.94 -17.79 -12.10
C THR A 218 1.48 -17.95 -10.64
N GLY A 219 1.80 -19.09 -10.01
CA GLY A 219 1.64 -19.28 -8.57
C GLY A 219 2.79 -18.66 -7.76
N THR A 220 2.68 -18.70 -6.43
CA THR A 220 3.64 -18.04 -5.52
C THR A 220 4.93 -18.84 -5.28
N THR A 221 5.01 -20.09 -5.77
CA THR A 221 6.09 -21.04 -5.48
C THR A 221 7.49 -20.49 -5.70
N GLU A 222 7.74 -19.71 -6.77
CA GLU A 222 9.06 -19.11 -7.03
C GLU A 222 9.50 -18.21 -5.87
N LEU A 223 8.57 -17.43 -5.31
CA LEU A 223 8.86 -16.46 -4.27
C LEU A 223 8.96 -17.14 -2.91
N THR A 224 8.07 -18.09 -2.61
CA THR A 224 8.09 -18.78 -1.31
C THR A 224 9.31 -19.70 -1.16
N GLN A 225 9.83 -20.28 -2.26
CA GLN A 225 11.08 -21.06 -2.24
C GLN A 225 12.32 -20.24 -1.87
N GLU A 226 12.27 -18.91 -1.95
CA GLU A 226 13.33 -18.03 -1.50
C GLU A 226 13.04 -17.42 -0.11
N ASN A 227 11.84 -17.68 0.44
CA ASN A 227 11.34 -17.11 1.69
C ASN A 227 10.79 -18.23 2.61
N SER A 228 9.47 -18.26 2.89
CA SER A 228 8.82 -19.16 3.85
C SER A 228 9.13 -20.66 3.62
N LEU A 229 9.35 -21.09 2.37
CA LEU A 229 9.65 -22.47 2.00
C LEU A 229 11.12 -22.72 1.65
N ALA A 230 12.03 -21.77 1.91
CA ALA A 230 13.44 -21.88 1.54
C ALA A 230 14.13 -23.13 2.09
N ASN A 231 13.74 -23.53 3.32
CA ASN A 231 14.29 -24.70 4.01
C ASN A 231 13.31 -25.88 4.07
N SER A 232 12.13 -25.77 3.46
CA SER A 232 11.11 -26.83 3.48
C SER A 232 11.54 -28.01 2.59
N PRO A 233 11.15 -29.25 2.93
CA PRO A 233 11.49 -30.42 2.12
C PRO A 233 10.76 -30.39 0.76
N PRO A 234 11.21 -31.17 -0.25
CA PRO A 234 10.66 -31.09 -1.61
C PRO A 234 9.14 -31.32 -1.71
N GLN A 235 8.57 -32.18 -0.88
CA GLN A 235 7.12 -32.47 -0.87
C GLN A 235 6.27 -31.26 -0.48
N ASP A 236 6.82 -30.32 0.29
CA ASP A 236 6.13 -29.11 0.75
C ASP A 236 6.25 -27.95 -0.24
N ARG A 237 7.09 -28.09 -1.28
CA ARG A 237 7.32 -27.08 -2.32
C ARG A 237 6.38 -27.31 -3.50
N VAL A 238 5.08 -27.24 -3.25
CA VAL A 238 4.04 -27.51 -4.25
C VAL A 238 4.10 -26.46 -5.36
N GLU A 239 4.17 -26.91 -6.62
CA GLU A 239 4.01 -26.05 -7.79
C GLU A 239 2.52 -25.95 -8.14
N LEU A 240 2.03 -24.73 -8.38
CA LEU A 240 0.66 -24.51 -8.82
C LEU A 240 0.38 -25.22 -10.15
N ALA A 241 -0.75 -25.94 -10.22
CA ALA A 241 -1.23 -26.58 -11.43
C ALA A 241 -2.76 -26.55 -11.48
N LEU A 242 -3.34 -25.58 -12.19
CA LEU A 242 -4.79 -25.42 -12.29
C LEU A 242 -5.36 -26.28 -13.44
N PRO A 243 -6.43 -27.04 -13.23
CA PRO A 243 -7.07 -27.81 -14.28
C PRO A 243 -7.75 -26.88 -15.30
N LEU A 244 -7.71 -27.30 -16.55
CA LEU A 244 -8.40 -26.67 -17.68
C LEU A 244 -9.16 -27.76 -18.44
N ARG A 245 -10.45 -27.92 -18.14
CA ARG A 245 -11.27 -28.98 -18.75
C ARG A 245 -11.66 -28.65 -20.18
N ALA A 246 -12.09 -29.66 -20.92
CA ALA A 246 -12.61 -29.48 -22.28
C ALA A 246 -13.72 -28.40 -22.34
N GLY A 247 -13.53 -27.38 -23.17
CA GLY A 247 -14.45 -26.25 -23.34
C GLY A 247 -14.24 -25.08 -22.36
N GLU A 248 -13.38 -25.21 -21.35
CA GLU A 248 -13.07 -24.13 -20.40
C GLU A 248 -11.99 -23.18 -20.93
N SER A 249 -11.82 -22.06 -20.25
CA SER A 249 -10.74 -21.09 -20.49
C SER A 249 -10.15 -20.64 -19.16
N LEU A 250 -8.87 -20.29 -19.18
CA LEU A 250 -8.16 -19.75 -18.04
C LEU A 250 -7.30 -18.55 -18.49
N SER A 251 -7.53 -17.41 -17.86
CA SER A 251 -6.93 -16.12 -18.23
C SER A 251 -5.73 -15.81 -17.33
N SER A 252 -4.75 -15.09 -17.87
CA SER A 252 -3.74 -14.39 -17.07
C SER A 252 -4.38 -13.27 -16.25
N GLU A 253 -3.61 -12.67 -15.33
CA GLU A 253 -3.96 -11.35 -14.84
C GLU A 253 -3.88 -10.32 -15.97
N ARG A 254 -4.58 -9.20 -15.80
CA ARG A 254 -4.49 -8.04 -16.69
C ARG A 254 -3.23 -7.26 -16.34
N VAL A 255 -2.49 -6.78 -17.34
CA VAL A 255 -1.27 -5.96 -17.15
C VAL A 255 -1.34 -4.69 -17.96
N MET A 256 -0.98 -3.56 -17.35
CA MET A 256 -0.72 -2.29 -18.00
C MET A 256 0.72 -2.26 -18.52
N ILE A 257 0.92 -1.83 -19.77
CA ILE A 257 2.21 -1.52 -20.37
C ILE A 257 2.16 -0.09 -20.92
N SER A 258 3.12 0.75 -20.57
CA SER A 258 3.19 2.12 -21.07
C SER A 258 4.61 2.63 -21.25
N PHE A 259 4.73 3.69 -22.06
CA PHE A 259 5.96 4.43 -22.30
C PHE A 259 5.67 5.93 -22.12
N GLY A 260 6.66 6.68 -21.64
CA GLY A 260 6.50 8.11 -21.42
C GLY A 260 7.81 8.82 -21.12
N ARG A 261 7.76 10.15 -21.00
CA ARG A 261 8.91 10.96 -20.58
C ARG A 261 8.88 11.37 -19.11
N ASP A 262 7.70 11.31 -18.52
CA ASP A 262 7.45 11.59 -17.11
C ASP A 262 7.12 10.26 -16.42
N TYR A 263 8.10 9.70 -15.72
CA TYR A 263 7.91 8.43 -15.04
C TYR A 263 6.97 8.54 -13.83
N HIS A 264 6.84 9.73 -13.22
CA HIS A 264 5.86 9.93 -12.15
C HIS A 264 4.44 9.86 -12.71
N ALA A 265 4.18 10.47 -13.87
CA ALA A 265 2.87 10.38 -14.52
C ALA A 265 2.46 8.93 -14.86
N LEU A 266 3.43 8.06 -15.19
CA LEU A 266 3.16 6.63 -15.41
C LEU A 266 2.75 5.92 -14.11
N LEU A 267 3.50 6.15 -13.02
CA LEU A 267 3.20 5.59 -11.70
C LEU A 267 1.86 6.10 -11.15
N GLU A 268 1.60 7.40 -11.23
CA GLU A 268 0.35 8.04 -10.80
C GLU A 268 -0.84 7.55 -11.63
N THR A 269 -0.67 7.36 -12.95
CA THR A 269 -1.69 6.74 -13.81
C THR A 269 -2.03 5.33 -13.34
N TYR A 270 -1.00 4.51 -13.08
CA TYR A 270 -1.19 3.15 -12.60
C TYR A 270 -1.91 3.12 -11.24
N GLY A 271 -1.48 3.94 -10.27
CA GLY A 271 -2.16 4.10 -8.98
C GLY A 271 -3.65 4.44 -9.15
N ASN A 272 -3.96 5.43 -9.99
CA ASN A 272 -5.34 5.81 -10.27
C ASN A 272 -6.13 4.65 -10.87
N LEU A 273 -5.59 3.91 -11.84
CA LEU A 273 -6.28 2.76 -12.44
C LEU A 273 -6.61 1.69 -11.39
N ILE A 274 -5.66 1.36 -10.50
CA ILE A 274 -5.90 0.40 -9.41
C ILE A 274 -7.03 0.87 -8.49
N ARG A 275 -7.03 2.14 -8.11
CA ARG A 275 -8.10 2.73 -7.29
C ARG A 275 -9.48 2.50 -7.90
N HIS A 276 -9.63 2.75 -9.20
CA HIS A 276 -10.91 2.62 -9.89
C HIS A 276 -11.29 1.15 -10.14
N LEU A 277 -10.34 0.29 -10.52
CA LEU A 277 -10.61 -1.12 -10.81
C LEU A 277 -11.05 -1.90 -9.57
N HIS A 278 -10.39 -1.66 -8.45
CA HIS A 278 -10.59 -2.42 -7.22
C HIS A 278 -11.47 -1.72 -6.20
N GLN A 279 -12.01 -0.54 -6.55
CA GLN A 279 -12.79 0.31 -5.64
C GLN A 279 -12.07 0.48 -4.30
N ALA A 280 -10.78 0.85 -4.38
CA ALA A 280 -9.88 0.89 -3.24
C ALA A 280 -10.44 1.77 -2.10
N ARG A 281 -10.29 1.30 -0.87
CA ARG A 281 -10.82 1.96 0.33
C ARG A 281 -9.83 3.02 0.82
N THR A 282 -9.92 4.22 0.26
CA THR A 282 -8.87 5.26 0.45
C THR A 282 -9.38 6.55 1.10
N THR A 283 -10.62 6.55 1.59
CA THR A 283 -11.29 7.74 2.13
C THR A 283 -11.16 7.91 3.63
N ALA A 284 -10.59 6.93 4.35
CA ALA A 284 -10.35 7.04 5.78
C ALA A 284 -9.53 8.30 6.10
N ALA A 285 -9.83 8.91 7.25
CA ALA A 285 -8.94 9.91 7.82
C ALA A 285 -7.59 9.24 8.11
N THR A 286 -6.50 10.00 7.97
CA THR A 286 -5.17 9.49 8.25
C THR A 286 -5.07 9.10 9.74
N PRO A 287 -4.76 7.84 10.09
CA PRO A 287 -4.50 7.46 11.48
C PRO A 287 -3.26 8.18 12.01
N ILE A 288 -3.41 8.83 13.16
CA ILE A 288 -2.33 9.55 13.85
C ILE A 288 -2.36 9.08 15.30
N GLY A 289 -1.26 8.51 15.79
CA GLY A 289 -1.32 7.78 17.05
C GLY A 289 -0.01 7.24 17.57
N TRP A 290 -0.11 6.14 18.29
CA TRP A 290 1.00 5.44 18.91
C TRP A 290 0.94 3.95 18.62
N TRP A 291 2.10 3.36 18.35
CA TRP A 291 2.29 1.93 18.06
C TRP A 291 3.35 1.33 18.96
N SER A 292 3.07 0.14 19.50
CA SER A 292 3.89 -0.42 20.58
C SER A 292 5.16 -1.16 20.15
N TRP A 293 5.24 -1.64 18.89
CA TRP A 293 6.23 -2.65 18.50
C TRP A 293 7.67 -2.16 18.67
N THR A 294 8.03 -1.04 18.05
CA THR A 294 9.42 -0.55 18.10
C THR A 294 9.85 -0.13 19.50
N ALA A 295 8.90 0.29 20.34
CA ALA A 295 9.14 0.65 21.74
C ALA A 295 9.32 -0.57 22.66
N TYR A 296 8.61 -1.67 22.43
CA TYR A 296 8.52 -2.75 23.42
C TYR A 296 8.72 -4.16 22.86
N TYR A 297 8.56 -4.38 21.57
CA TYR A 297 8.47 -5.68 20.91
C TYR A 297 7.53 -6.62 21.70
N PHE A 298 7.95 -7.86 21.94
CA PHE A 298 7.24 -8.80 22.81
C PHE A 298 7.13 -8.36 24.28
N GLY A 299 7.79 -7.29 24.71
CA GLY A 299 7.87 -6.87 26.11
C GLY A 299 6.63 -6.14 26.65
N LEU A 300 5.70 -5.69 25.79
CA LEU A 300 4.53 -4.93 26.24
C LEU A 300 3.62 -5.77 27.16
N ASN A 301 3.17 -5.16 28.25
CA ASN A 301 2.20 -5.73 29.17
C ASN A 301 1.07 -4.73 29.48
N GLN A 302 0.03 -5.20 30.17
CA GLN A 302 -1.18 -4.43 30.46
C GLN A 302 -0.94 -3.08 31.14
N ASP A 303 -0.07 -3.02 32.16
CA ASP A 303 0.11 -1.81 32.96
C ASP A 303 1.02 -0.80 32.22
N THR A 304 2.00 -1.30 31.47
CA THR A 304 2.82 -0.47 30.56
C THR A 304 1.97 0.11 29.43
N ALA A 305 1.09 -0.69 28.82
CA ALA A 305 0.15 -0.23 27.80
C ALA A 305 -0.77 0.86 28.36
N LEU A 306 -1.39 0.64 29.53
CA LEU A 306 -2.26 1.63 30.17
C LEU A 306 -1.51 2.94 30.50
N SER A 307 -0.25 2.87 30.91
CA SER A 307 0.57 4.06 31.19
C SER A 307 0.77 4.92 29.93
N ASN A 308 1.05 4.28 28.78
CA ASN A 308 1.18 4.99 27.50
C ASN A 308 -0.17 5.54 27.02
N ALA A 309 -1.27 4.80 27.20
CA ALA A 309 -2.60 5.27 26.81
C ALA A 309 -3.02 6.51 27.62
N ILE A 310 -2.82 6.50 28.95
CA ILE A 310 -3.09 7.67 29.81
C ILE A 310 -2.26 8.86 29.32
N PHE A 311 -0.97 8.64 29.08
CA PHE A 311 -0.08 9.69 28.58
C PHE A 311 -0.58 10.28 27.25
N LEU A 312 -0.87 9.43 26.26
CA LEU A 312 -1.32 9.84 24.93
C LEU A 312 -2.57 10.72 25.04
N SER A 313 -3.55 10.27 25.83
CA SER A 313 -4.79 10.99 26.08
C SER A 313 -4.58 12.36 26.74
N GLU A 314 -3.72 12.44 27.77
CA GLU A 314 -3.50 13.65 28.55
C GLU A 314 -2.64 14.69 27.82
N HIS A 315 -1.73 14.26 26.95
CA HIS A 315 -0.70 15.13 26.38
C HIS A 315 -0.78 15.36 24.87
N LEU A 316 -1.25 14.38 24.09
CA LEU A 316 -1.13 14.41 22.63
C LEU A 316 -2.47 14.27 21.89
N LYS A 317 -3.52 13.71 22.51
CA LYS A 317 -4.84 13.58 21.90
C LYS A 317 -5.43 14.89 21.40
N TRP A 318 -5.20 16.00 22.10
CA TRP A 318 -5.68 17.31 21.67
C TRP A 318 -5.07 17.76 20.33
N LYS A 319 -3.84 17.29 20.02
CA LYS A 319 -3.14 17.41 18.73
C LYS A 319 -3.60 16.35 17.71
N GLY A 320 -4.55 15.49 18.03
CA GLY A 320 -5.08 14.47 17.13
C GLY A 320 -4.33 13.14 17.13
N TYR A 321 -3.43 12.90 18.09
CA TYR A 321 -2.91 11.55 18.33
C TYR A 321 -3.93 10.77 19.16
N ASP A 322 -4.88 10.13 18.49
CA ASP A 322 -5.98 9.41 19.14
C ASP A 322 -5.99 7.91 18.85
N PHE A 323 -5.21 7.40 17.90
CA PHE A 323 -5.01 5.96 17.70
C PHE A 323 -4.02 5.38 18.72
N PHE A 324 -4.37 4.23 19.32
CA PHE A 324 -3.54 3.52 20.28
C PHE A 324 -3.44 2.04 19.91
N HIS A 325 -2.34 1.65 19.29
CA HIS A 325 -2.17 0.35 18.65
C HIS A 325 -1.26 -0.58 19.49
N ILE A 326 -1.82 -1.71 19.91
CA ILE A 326 -1.13 -2.79 20.62
C ILE A 326 -0.68 -3.86 19.61
N ASP A 327 0.63 -3.99 19.46
CA ASP A 327 1.25 -4.90 18.51
C ASP A 327 1.49 -6.33 19.07
N GLU A 328 2.25 -7.14 18.35
CA GLU A 328 2.51 -8.55 18.65
C GLU A 328 3.05 -8.77 20.08
N GLY A 329 2.49 -9.79 20.74
CA GLY A 329 3.00 -10.32 22.00
C GLY A 329 1.96 -10.35 23.10
N TYR A 330 0.74 -9.86 22.84
CA TYR A 330 -0.42 -10.02 23.70
C TYR A 330 -1.05 -11.40 23.58
N GLN A 331 -1.03 -12.00 22.39
CA GLN A 331 -1.66 -13.28 22.10
C GLN A 331 -0.92 -14.45 22.75
N TYR A 332 -1.64 -15.53 23.03
CA TYR A 332 -1.06 -16.76 23.59
C TYR A 332 -0.18 -17.50 22.57
N ALA A 333 -0.60 -17.56 21.30
CA ALA A 333 0.07 -18.21 20.19
C ALA A 333 -0.33 -17.57 18.85
N ARG A 334 0.46 -17.76 17.78
CA ARG A 334 0.02 -17.41 16.42
C ARG A 334 -1.18 -18.29 16.06
N GLY A 335 -2.24 -17.65 15.57
CA GLY A 335 -3.54 -18.31 15.38
C GLY A 335 -4.40 -18.42 16.63
N GLU A 336 -4.14 -17.65 17.71
CA GLU A 336 -5.03 -17.50 18.89
C GLU A 336 -5.16 -16.03 19.35
N TYR A 337 -5.69 -15.17 18.47
CA TYR A 337 -5.75 -13.72 18.70
C TYR A 337 -6.83 -13.25 19.69
N VAL A 338 -7.75 -14.13 20.09
CA VAL A 338 -8.73 -13.84 21.16
C VAL A 338 -8.31 -14.38 22.53
N THR A 339 -7.15 -15.05 22.60
CA THR A 339 -6.59 -15.59 23.85
C THR A 339 -5.33 -14.82 24.21
N ALA A 340 -5.40 -13.98 25.25
CA ALA A 340 -4.23 -13.24 25.70
C ALA A 340 -3.28 -14.08 26.59
N ASP A 341 -1.98 -13.79 26.56
CA ASP A 341 -1.03 -14.30 27.56
C ASP A 341 -1.37 -13.71 28.93
N ALA A 342 -1.98 -14.53 29.78
CA ALA A 342 -2.43 -14.16 31.12
C ALA A 342 -1.30 -13.67 32.05
N ARG A 343 -0.02 -13.92 31.73
CA ARG A 343 1.12 -13.38 32.49
C ARG A 343 1.33 -11.88 32.23
N LYS A 344 1.04 -11.43 31.00
CA LYS A 344 1.18 -10.02 30.58
C LYS A 344 -0.13 -9.26 30.67
N TYR A 345 -1.25 -9.94 30.43
CA TYR A 345 -2.59 -9.37 30.38
C TYR A 345 -3.54 -10.17 31.30
N PRO A 346 -3.32 -10.16 32.63
CA PRO A 346 -4.08 -10.98 33.57
C PRO A 346 -5.58 -10.64 33.65
N ALA A 347 -5.99 -9.44 33.21
CA ALA A 347 -7.40 -9.06 33.13
C ALA A 347 -8.01 -9.25 31.72
N GLY A 348 -7.23 -9.78 30.77
CA GLY A 348 -7.61 -9.92 29.36
C GLY A 348 -7.58 -8.58 28.60
N MET A 349 -7.62 -8.67 27.26
CA MET A 349 -7.52 -7.49 26.38
C MET A 349 -8.76 -6.59 26.44
N GLY A 350 -9.97 -7.16 26.50
CA GLY A 350 -11.20 -6.37 26.59
C GLY A 350 -11.24 -5.45 27.82
N ASN A 351 -10.61 -5.82 28.95
CA ASN A 351 -10.53 -4.91 30.10
C ASN A 351 -9.61 -3.72 29.84
N LEU A 352 -8.48 -3.94 29.18
CA LEU A 352 -7.51 -2.90 28.85
C LEU A 352 -8.11 -1.95 27.81
N GLU A 353 -8.72 -2.49 26.77
CA GLU A 353 -9.38 -1.71 25.73
C GLU A 353 -10.48 -0.81 26.32
N ASN A 354 -11.38 -1.34 27.16
CA ASN A 354 -12.42 -0.54 27.80
C ASN A 354 -11.85 0.66 28.60
N LYS A 355 -10.60 0.57 29.08
CA LYS A 355 -9.92 1.70 29.73
C LYS A 355 -9.38 2.70 28.70
N ILE A 356 -8.83 2.21 27.59
CA ILE A 356 -8.34 3.01 26.46
C ILE A 356 -9.50 3.81 25.84
N GLU A 357 -10.64 3.19 25.57
CA GLU A 357 -11.83 3.89 25.06
C GLU A 357 -12.34 4.97 26.02
N ARG A 358 -12.33 4.72 27.33
CA ARG A 358 -12.71 5.73 28.34
C ARG A 358 -11.76 6.92 28.40
N LEU A 359 -10.54 6.77 27.90
CA LEU A 359 -9.60 7.86 27.69
C LEU A 359 -9.88 8.61 26.38
N GLY A 360 -10.87 8.18 25.59
CA GLY A 360 -11.25 8.77 24.31
C GLY A 360 -10.21 8.52 23.21
N LEU A 361 -9.56 7.36 23.24
CA LEU A 361 -8.63 6.89 22.22
C LEU A 361 -9.29 5.77 21.39
N HIS A 362 -8.81 5.58 20.16
CA HIS A 362 -9.22 4.53 19.23
C HIS A 362 -8.28 3.32 19.39
N PRO A 363 -8.72 2.23 20.04
CA PRO A 363 -7.89 1.05 20.25
C PRO A 363 -7.65 0.31 18.93
N GLY A 364 -6.40 -0.09 18.72
CA GLY A 364 -5.96 -0.92 17.61
C GLY A 364 -5.23 -2.17 18.08
N ILE A 365 -5.26 -3.24 17.29
CA ILE A 365 -4.61 -4.52 17.64
C ILE A 365 -3.96 -5.20 16.43
N TRP A 366 -2.83 -5.87 16.68
CA TRP A 366 -2.12 -6.67 15.67
C TRP A 366 -2.64 -8.12 15.59
N THR A 367 -2.61 -8.71 14.38
CA THR A 367 -2.85 -10.13 14.12
C THR A 367 -2.02 -10.60 12.92
N ALA A 368 -1.65 -11.88 12.86
CA ALA A 368 -1.23 -12.55 11.62
C ALA A 368 -2.32 -13.54 11.18
N PRO A 369 -3.34 -13.11 10.41
CA PRO A 369 -4.61 -13.83 10.24
C PRO A 369 -4.47 -15.28 9.79
N PHE A 370 -3.46 -15.56 8.98
CA PHE A 370 -3.32 -16.84 8.28
C PHE A 370 -2.22 -17.73 8.84
N GLU A 371 -1.50 -17.26 9.86
CA GLU A 371 -0.49 -18.06 10.54
C GLU A 371 -1.06 -18.84 11.74
N VAL A 372 -0.60 -20.07 11.89
CA VAL A 372 -0.98 -20.97 12.97
C VAL A 372 0.29 -21.61 13.54
N SER A 373 0.56 -21.45 14.84
CA SER A 373 1.68 -22.16 15.48
C SER A 373 1.26 -23.46 16.17
N GLU A 374 2.23 -24.34 16.47
CA GLU A 374 1.95 -25.67 17.08
C GLU A 374 1.25 -25.61 18.43
N ARG A 375 1.41 -24.50 19.15
CA ARG A 375 0.77 -24.29 20.46
C ARG A 375 -0.68 -23.87 20.36
N SER A 376 -1.12 -23.42 19.19
CA SER A 376 -2.49 -22.96 18.97
C SER A 376 -3.51 -24.11 19.04
N TRP A 377 -4.74 -23.76 19.39
CA TRP A 377 -5.87 -24.66 19.39
C TRP A 377 -6.11 -25.28 18.01
N VAL A 378 -6.00 -24.48 16.94
CA VAL A 378 -6.19 -24.93 15.55
C VAL A 378 -5.22 -26.06 15.22
N TYR A 379 -3.94 -25.89 15.49
CA TYR A 379 -2.96 -26.94 15.22
C TYR A 379 -3.21 -28.20 16.06
N GLN A 380 -3.62 -28.06 17.33
CA GLN A 380 -3.81 -29.22 18.21
C GLN A 380 -5.08 -30.02 17.92
N HIS A 381 -6.13 -29.38 17.38
CA HIS A 381 -7.47 -29.96 17.30
C HIS A 381 -8.09 -29.98 15.90
N ALA A 382 -7.57 -29.19 14.96
CA ALA A 382 -8.18 -28.97 13.65
C ALA A 382 -7.10 -28.86 12.54
N LYS A 383 -6.17 -29.83 12.49
CA LYS A 383 -5.09 -29.85 11.49
C LYS A 383 -5.60 -29.92 10.05
N ASP A 384 -6.79 -30.47 9.84
CA ASP A 384 -7.49 -30.50 8.55
C ASP A 384 -7.84 -29.10 8.02
N TRP A 385 -7.80 -28.07 8.87
CA TRP A 385 -7.97 -26.67 8.47
C TRP A 385 -6.67 -26.00 8.00
N LEU A 386 -5.56 -26.72 7.93
CA LEU A 386 -4.28 -26.18 7.46
C LEU A 386 -4.09 -26.48 5.96
N VAL A 387 -3.16 -25.76 5.31
CA VAL A 387 -2.75 -26.10 3.95
C VAL A 387 -1.87 -27.34 3.97
N HIS A 388 -2.19 -28.34 3.13
CA HIS A 388 -1.49 -29.63 3.11
C HIS A 388 -0.62 -29.82 1.86
N ASN A 389 0.37 -30.70 1.96
CA ASN A 389 1.10 -31.24 0.83
C ASN A 389 0.32 -32.41 0.16
N ALA A 390 0.92 -33.04 -0.85
CA ALA A 390 0.28 -34.12 -1.61
C ALA A 390 0.04 -35.39 -0.78
N GLU A 391 0.81 -35.57 0.29
CA GLU A 391 0.72 -36.66 1.25
C GLU A 391 -0.38 -36.45 2.29
N GLY A 392 -1.01 -35.26 2.31
CA GLY A 392 -2.03 -34.90 3.29
C GLY A 392 -1.44 -34.49 4.65
N GLU A 393 -0.20 -34.01 4.68
CA GLU A 393 0.46 -33.47 5.87
C GLU A 393 0.46 -31.93 5.83
N PRO A 394 0.23 -31.22 6.95
CA PRO A 394 0.31 -29.76 6.98
C PRO A 394 1.70 -29.24 6.60
N ILE A 395 1.74 -28.22 5.73
CA ILE A 395 3.00 -27.62 5.27
C ILE A 395 3.58 -26.71 6.36
N HIS A 396 4.83 -26.98 6.74
CA HIS A 396 5.59 -26.14 7.64
C HIS A 396 6.18 -24.93 6.90
N ALA A 397 5.77 -23.73 7.30
CA ALA A 397 6.03 -22.47 6.61
C ALA A 397 7.06 -21.55 7.31
N GLY A 398 7.59 -21.95 8.47
CA GLY A 398 8.59 -21.16 9.18
C GLY A 398 8.50 -21.26 10.69
N TYR A 399 8.99 -20.25 11.39
CA TYR A 399 8.99 -20.20 12.86
C TYR A 399 8.65 -18.78 13.31
N VAL A 400 7.92 -18.65 14.41
CA VAL A 400 7.54 -17.34 14.95
C VAL A 400 8.76 -16.51 15.33
N THR A 401 9.74 -17.13 16.00
CA THR A 401 10.92 -16.42 16.49
C THR A 401 12.10 -17.38 16.68
N LYS A 402 13.21 -16.86 17.20
CA LYS A 402 14.40 -17.63 17.55
C LYS A 402 14.76 -17.37 19.01
N ASP A 403 15.27 -18.39 19.69
CA ASP A 403 15.79 -18.24 21.05
C ASP A 403 16.90 -17.18 21.07
N PRO A 404 16.82 -16.16 21.95
CA PRO A 404 17.75 -15.03 21.90
C PRO A 404 19.19 -15.42 22.20
N ASN A 405 19.43 -16.50 22.96
CA ASN A 405 20.76 -16.94 23.38
C ASN A 405 21.38 -17.95 22.42
N THR A 406 20.59 -18.94 22.00
CA THR A 406 21.04 -20.08 21.18
C THR A 406 20.76 -19.89 19.69
N LYS A 407 19.92 -18.91 19.34
CA LYS A 407 19.41 -18.64 17.98
C LYS A 407 18.68 -19.81 17.33
N GLN A 408 18.28 -20.81 18.13
CA GLN A 408 17.48 -21.94 17.66
C GLN A 408 16.07 -21.48 17.32
N PRO A 409 15.47 -21.96 16.21
CA PRO A 409 14.08 -21.64 15.87
C PRO A 409 13.10 -22.11 16.94
N LEU A 410 12.07 -21.30 17.21
CA LEU A 410 11.04 -21.56 18.21
C LEU A 410 9.65 -21.40 17.60
N ASP A 411 8.72 -22.25 18.06
CA ASP A 411 7.29 -22.23 17.72
C ASP A 411 7.05 -22.36 16.19
N PRO A 412 7.06 -23.59 15.65
CA PRO A 412 6.87 -23.83 14.22
C PRO A 412 5.54 -23.30 13.69
N LEU A 413 5.55 -22.76 12.47
CA LEU A 413 4.43 -22.11 11.79
C LEU A 413 3.85 -22.95 10.66
N PHE A 414 2.53 -22.86 10.51
CA PHE A 414 1.70 -23.47 9.48
C PHE A 414 0.71 -22.43 8.96
N VAL A 415 0.10 -22.74 7.81
CA VAL A 415 -0.82 -21.82 7.12
C VAL A 415 -2.26 -22.30 7.25
N LEU A 416 -3.16 -21.40 7.66
CA LEU A 416 -4.60 -21.64 7.72
C LEU A 416 -5.20 -21.70 6.30
N ASP A 417 -5.91 -22.78 6.00
CA ASP A 417 -6.69 -22.92 4.79
C ASP A 417 -8.00 -22.11 4.88
N SER A 418 -7.95 -20.89 4.36
CA SER A 418 -9.11 -19.98 4.31
C SER A 418 -10.22 -20.41 3.35
N THR A 419 -10.05 -21.53 2.63
CA THR A 419 -11.11 -22.14 1.82
C THR A 419 -11.97 -23.14 2.60
N HIS A 420 -11.50 -23.60 3.77
CA HIS A 420 -12.22 -24.50 4.65
C HIS A 420 -13.36 -23.76 5.38
N PRO A 421 -14.62 -24.23 5.33
CA PRO A 421 -15.76 -23.50 5.92
C PRO A 421 -15.62 -23.22 7.42
N GLU A 422 -15.08 -24.18 8.16
CA GLU A 422 -14.88 -24.10 9.60
C GLU A 422 -13.69 -23.19 9.95
N ALA A 423 -12.62 -23.15 9.13
CA ALA A 423 -11.56 -22.15 9.26
C ALA A 423 -12.09 -20.73 9.01
N GLN A 424 -12.99 -20.55 8.02
CA GLN A 424 -13.67 -19.28 7.81
C GLN A 424 -14.55 -18.91 9.02
N GLN A 425 -15.23 -19.89 9.63
CA GLN A 425 -16.00 -19.63 10.85
C GLN A 425 -15.10 -19.26 12.03
N TYR A 426 -13.93 -19.86 12.14
CA TYR A 426 -12.90 -19.49 13.10
C TYR A 426 -12.45 -18.03 12.90
N LEU A 427 -12.03 -17.65 11.69
CA LEU A 427 -11.69 -16.27 11.35
C LEU A 427 -12.85 -15.32 11.69
N ARG A 428 -14.06 -15.62 11.23
CA ARG A 428 -15.25 -14.80 11.49
C ARG A 428 -15.47 -14.56 12.98
N GLN A 429 -15.37 -15.59 13.80
CA GLN A 429 -15.57 -15.45 15.24
C GLN A 429 -14.43 -14.67 15.91
N THR A 430 -13.18 -14.91 15.52
CA THR A 430 -12.02 -14.16 16.00
C THR A 430 -12.21 -12.68 15.75
N TYR A 431 -12.49 -12.28 14.52
CA TYR A 431 -12.60 -10.87 14.15
C TYR A 431 -13.91 -10.20 14.61
N ILE A 432 -15.01 -10.96 14.78
CA ILE A 432 -16.20 -10.47 15.51
C ILE A 432 -15.83 -10.15 16.97
N THR A 433 -15.06 -11.02 17.62
CA THR A 433 -14.66 -10.80 19.02
C THR A 433 -13.77 -9.57 19.13
N LEU A 434 -12.77 -9.42 18.26
CA LEU A 434 -11.90 -8.24 18.24
C LEU A 434 -12.69 -6.95 17.99
N ALA A 435 -13.52 -6.90 16.95
CA ALA A 435 -14.23 -5.68 16.58
C ALA A 435 -15.43 -5.36 17.50
N LYS A 436 -16.24 -6.36 17.87
CA LYS A 436 -17.55 -6.14 18.50
C LYS A 436 -17.54 -6.40 20.01
N ASP A 437 -16.78 -7.40 20.47
CA ASP A 437 -16.73 -7.72 21.90
C ASP A 437 -15.63 -6.93 22.62
N TRP A 438 -14.50 -6.69 21.93
CA TRP A 438 -13.39 -5.87 22.41
C TRP A 438 -13.37 -4.47 21.79
N GLY A 439 -14.32 -4.07 20.94
CA GLY A 439 -14.39 -2.67 20.47
C GLY A 439 -13.18 -2.17 19.67
N MET A 440 -12.43 -3.03 18.96
CA MET A 440 -11.25 -2.57 18.20
C MET A 440 -11.66 -1.75 16.96
N HIS A 441 -11.04 -0.58 16.80
CA HIS A 441 -11.29 0.36 15.68
C HIS A 441 -10.29 0.18 14.52
N TYR A 442 -9.16 -0.45 14.79
CA TYR A 442 -8.08 -0.67 13.83
C TYR A 442 -7.48 -2.06 14.05
N ILE A 443 -7.19 -2.80 12.97
CA ILE A 443 -6.57 -4.12 13.04
C ILE A 443 -5.49 -4.27 11.98
N LYS A 444 -4.25 -4.52 12.43
CA LYS A 444 -3.11 -4.85 11.57
C LYS A 444 -3.11 -6.34 11.23
N LEU A 445 -2.88 -6.65 9.95
CA LEU A 445 -2.95 -7.98 9.35
C LEU A 445 -1.59 -8.33 8.72
N ASP A 446 -0.75 -9.02 9.47
CA ASP A 446 0.67 -9.20 9.18
C ASP A 446 0.99 -10.61 8.61
N PHE A 447 2.19 -10.77 8.05
CA PHE A 447 2.74 -12.03 7.51
C PHE A 447 1.86 -12.70 6.44
N MET A 448 1.18 -11.90 5.63
CA MET A 448 0.32 -12.40 4.56
C MET A 448 1.12 -12.99 3.38
N GLU A 449 2.37 -12.60 3.16
CA GLU A 449 3.21 -13.09 2.09
C GLU A 449 3.85 -14.43 2.45
N ASP A 450 4.19 -14.62 3.73
CA ASP A 450 4.71 -15.88 4.26
C ASP A 450 3.64 -16.98 4.28
N SER A 451 2.36 -16.58 4.42
CA SER A 451 1.20 -17.47 4.41
C SER A 451 0.60 -17.71 3.01
N ALA A 452 1.02 -16.97 1.97
CA ALA A 452 0.56 -17.16 0.60
C ALA A 452 1.32 -18.32 -0.11
N ILE A 453 1.23 -19.54 0.43
CA ILE A 453 1.89 -20.74 -0.12
C ILE A 453 0.98 -21.56 -1.04
N GLU A 454 1.52 -22.14 -2.11
CA GLU A 454 0.76 -23.13 -2.89
C GLU A 454 0.70 -24.47 -2.15
N GLY A 455 -0.43 -25.17 -2.27
CA GLY A 455 -0.67 -26.44 -1.59
C GLY A 455 -2.03 -27.04 -1.94
N PHE A 456 -2.44 -28.05 -1.19
CA PHE A 456 -3.74 -28.70 -1.33
C PHE A 456 -4.72 -28.09 -0.34
N TYR A 457 -5.67 -27.35 -0.89
CA TYR A 457 -6.75 -26.65 -0.20
C TYR A 457 -8.04 -27.49 -0.17
N HIS A 458 -8.89 -27.26 0.84
CA HIS A 458 -10.23 -27.84 0.99
C HIS A 458 -11.09 -27.57 -0.25
N LYS A 459 -11.07 -26.32 -0.75
CA LYS A 459 -11.62 -26.00 -2.07
C LYS A 459 -10.54 -26.30 -3.12
N PRO A 460 -10.69 -27.38 -3.90
CA PRO A 460 -9.66 -27.76 -4.86
C PRO A 460 -9.51 -26.71 -5.96
N ASN A 461 -8.32 -26.66 -6.57
CA ASN A 461 -7.99 -25.76 -7.69
C ASN A 461 -8.07 -24.27 -7.34
N THR A 462 -7.80 -23.94 -6.07
CA THR A 462 -7.69 -22.58 -5.56
C THR A 462 -6.21 -22.23 -5.44
N THR A 463 -5.81 -21.06 -5.91
CA THR A 463 -4.43 -20.57 -5.71
C THR A 463 -4.24 -20.01 -4.29
N ALA A 464 -2.99 -19.84 -3.88
CA ALA A 464 -2.68 -19.18 -2.60
C ALA A 464 -3.31 -17.78 -2.48
N LEU A 465 -3.27 -17.00 -3.56
CA LEU A 465 -3.83 -15.64 -3.60
C LEU A 465 -5.37 -15.61 -3.56
N GLU A 466 -6.04 -16.61 -4.16
CA GLU A 466 -7.49 -16.76 -4.03
C GLU A 466 -7.87 -17.13 -2.60
N ALA A 467 -7.16 -18.08 -1.98
CA ALA A 467 -7.42 -18.49 -0.60
C ALA A 467 -7.26 -17.32 0.38
N GLN A 468 -6.19 -16.53 0.22
CA GLN A 468 -5.96 -15.32 1.00
C GLN A 468 -7.07 -14.28 0.84
N ARG A 469 -7.51 -13.99 -0.40
CA ARG A 469 -8.65 -13.08 -0.65
C ARG A 469 -9.94 -13.57 -0.02
N MET A 470 -10.22 -14.88 -0.05
CA MET A 470 -11.38 -15.47 0.65
C MET A 470 -11.30 -15.22 2.17
N GLY A 471 -10.12 -15.39 2.77
CA GLY A 471 -9.89 -15.09 4.18
C GLY A 471 -10.08 -13.60 4.52
N LEU A 472 -9.47 -12.71 3.73
CA LEU A 472 -9.62 -11.26 3.87
C LEU A 472 -11.08 -10.80 3.73
N GLN A 473 -11.84 -11.39 2.81
CA GLN A 473 -13.27 -11.10 2.67
C GLN A 473 -14.05 -11.49 3.92
N VAL A 474 -13.78 -12.66 4.50
CA VAL A 474 -14.39 -13.10 5.76
C VAL A 474 -14.07 -12.12 6.89
N ILE A 475 -12.82 -11.65 6.98
CA ILE A 475 -12.38 -10.67 7.97
C ILE A 475 -13.12 -9.34 7.77
N ARG A 476 -13.14 -8.80 6.55
CA ARG A 476 -13.86 -7.55 6.23
C ARG A 476 -15.34 -7.63 6.59
N GLU A 477 -16.02 -8.72 6.21
CA GLU A 477 -17.43 -8.93 6.54
C GLU A 477 -17.67 -9.04 8.06
N ALA A 478 -16.74 -9.64 8.80
CA ALA A 478 -16.84 -9.80 10.25
C ALA A 478 -16.72 -8.47 11.01
N VAL A 479 -15.76 -7.63 10.61
CA VAL A 479 -15.45 -6.35 11.29
C VAL A 479 -16.34 -5.20 10.82
N GLY A 480 -16.88 -5.27 9.61
CA GLY A 480 -17.70 -4.20 9.02
C GLY A 480 -16.88 -3.08 8.38
N ASN A 481 -17.53 -1.95 8.10
CA ASN A 481 -16.91 -0.81 7.42
C ASN A 481 -16.27 0.22 8.36
N ASP A 482 -16.59 0.16 9.66
CA ASP A 482 -16.16 1.14 10.67
C ASP A 482 -14.81 0.78 11.31
N VAL A 483 -14.32 -0.44 11.08
CA VAL A 483 -12.99 -0.90 11.52
C VAL A 483 -12.01 -0.79 10.37
N LEU A 484 -10.91 -0.10 10.61
CA LEU A 484 -9.80 0.01 9.67
C LEU A 484 -8.99 -1.28 9.66
N LEU A 485 -8.78 -1.86 8.48
CA LEU A 485 -7.85 -2.98 8.31
C LEU A 485 -6.58 -2.49 7.65
N ASP A 486 -5.44 -2.86 8.21
CA ASP A 486 -4.12 -2.52 7.70
C ASP A 486 -3.38 -3.76 7.24
N LYS A 487 -2.93 -3.77 5.98
CA LYS A 487 -2.14 -4.89 5.46
C LYS A 487 -0.67 -4.72 5.84
N ASP A 488 -0.05 -5.81 6.28
CA ASP A 488 1.39 -5.94 6.48
C ASP A 488 1.87 -7.28 5.97
N GLY A 489 3.15 -7.32 5.57
CA GLY A 489 3.80 -8.46 4.95
C GLY A 489 2.93 -8.98 3.82
N SER A 490 2.67 -8.21 2.77
CA SER A 490 1.65 -8.62 1.78
C SER A 490 2.03 -8.24 0.36
N PRO A 491 1.66 -9.05 -0.65
CA PRO A 491 1.60 -8.58 -2.02
C PRO A 491 0.76 -7.29 -2.09
N MET A 492 1.27 -6.26 -2.75
CA MET A 492 0.69 -4.91 -2.70
C MET A 492 -0.76 -4.87 -3.23
N LEU A 493 -1.02 -5.58 -4.32
CA LEU A 493 -2.28 -5.49 -5.06
C LEU A 493 -3.38 -6.42 -4.54
N ASN A 494 -3.02 -7.60 -4.04
CA ASN A 494 -3.98 -8.64 -3.64
C ASN A 494 -5.01 -8.19 -2.57
N PRO A 495 -4.66 -7.38 -1.54
CA PRO A 495 -5.62 -6.96 -0.52
C PRO A 495 -6.44 -5.71 -0.90
N VAL A 496 -6.15 -5.06 -2.02
CA VAL A 496 -6.80 -3.80 -2.41
C VAL A 496 -8.32 -4.00 -2.56
N GLY A 497 -9.08 -3.05 -2.01
CA GLY A 497 -10.54 -3.10 -1.93
C GLY A 497 -11.09 -3.80 -0.68
N LEU A 498 -10.26 -4.57 0.04
CA LEU A 498 -10.62 -5.25 1.29
C LEU A 498 -10.02 -4.58 2.52
N VAL A 499 -8.87 -3.91 2.38
CA VAL A 499 -8.18 -3.18 3.45
C VAL A 499 -8.25 -1.66 3.26
N ASP A 500 -8.09 -0.89 4.33
CA ASP A 500 -8.14 0.58 4.33
C ASP A 500 -6.73 1.19 4.37
N CYS A 501 -5.82 0.54 5.10
CA CYS A 501 -4.43 0.91 5.29
C CYS A 501 -3.49 -0.15 4.70
N GLY A 502 -2.23 0.21 4.44
CA GLY A 502 -1.26 -0.77 4.02
C GLY A 502 0.18 -0.29 4.12
N ARG A 503 1.03 -1.12 4.75
CA ARG A 503 2.44 -0.83 4.93
C ARG A 503 3.23 -0.95 3.64
N ILE A 504 4.09 0.05 3.39
CA ILE A 504 4.77 0.27 2.09
C ILE A 504 6.31 0.26 2.19
N SER A 505 6.86 0.09 3.37
CA SER A 505 8.30 0.12 3.63
C SER A 505 8.74 -1.08 4.45
N LEU A 506 10.05 -1.20 4.65
CA LEU A 506 10.58 -2.09 5.68
C LEU A 506 10.20 -1.59 7.07
N ASP A 507 10.27 -2.52 8.01
CA ASP A 507 10.24 -2.24 9.44
C ASP A 507 11.25 -1.14 9.81
N THR A 508 10.81 -0.18 10.62
CA THR A 508 11.62 0.88 11.20
C THR A 508 12.11 0.49 12.60
N GLY A 509 12.70 1.45 13.30
CA GLY A 509 13.12 1.28 14.68
C GLY A 509 14.01 2.42 15.15
N HIS A 510 14.60 2.27 16.33
CA HIS A 510 15.43 3.28 17.00
C HIS A 510 16.83 3.44 16.39
N THR A 511 16.96 3.36 15.06
CA THR A 511 18.23 3.56 14.34
C THR A 511 18.03 4.34 13.04
N PHE A 512 19.06 5.11 12.65
CA PHE A 512 19.09 5.76 11.34
C PHE A 512 19.07 4.75 10.20
N ALA A 513 19.75 3.60 10.37
CA ALA A 513 19.78 2.54 9.36
C ALA A 513 18.37 2.01 9.04
N ALA A 514 17.55 1.74 10.05
CA ALA A 514 16.17 1.31 9.85
C ALA A 514 15.32 2.37 9.11
N SER A 515 15.45 3.65 9.48
CA SER A 515 14.77 4.75 8.75
C SER A 515 15.25 4.85 7.29
N ARG A 516 16.55 4.68 7.06
CA ARG A 516 17.15 4.69 5.72
C ARG A 516 16.68 3.50 4.88
N ASP A 517 16.59 2.31 5.48
CA ASP A 517 16.12 1.08 4.84
C ASP A 517 14.65 1.24 4.42
N ALA A 518 13.80 1.80 5.29
CA ALA A 518 12.40 2.10 5.00
C ALA A 518 12.21 3.16 3.89
N ALA A 519 13.12 4.13 3.79
CA ALA A 519 12.98 5.28 2.89
C ALA A 519 12.80 4.92 1.41
N THR A 520 13.45 3.84 0.95
CA THR A 520 13.33 3.40 -0.44
C THR A 520 11.90 2.96 -0.78
N GLY A 521 11.24 2.23 0.12
CA GLY A 521 9.85 1.80 -0.04
C GLY A 521 8.89 2.98 -0.07
N ILE A 522 9.05 3.93 0.87
CA ILE A 522 8.24 5.15 0.95
C ILE A 522 8.35 5.98 -0.34
N ALA A 523 9.58 6.17 -0.84
CA ALA A 523 9.81 6.89 -2.08
C ALA A 523 9.21 6.17 -3.29
N ALA A 524 9.50 4.88 -3.44
CA ALA A 524 9.10 4.13 -4.62
C ALA A 524 7.58 3.90 -4.70
N ARG A 525 6.89 3.82 -3.57
CA ARG A 525 5.45 3.56 -3.47
C ARG A 525 4.61 4.78 -3.13
N TYR A 526 5.16 6.00 -3.23
CA TYR A 526 4.42 7.25 -2.93
C TYR A 526 3.06 7.35 -3.67
N TYR A 527 2.98 6.82 -4.89
CA TYR A 527 1.78 6.84 -5.73
C TYR A 527 0.67 5.88 -5.24
N MET A 528 0.99 4.95 -4.33
CA MET A 528 0.01 4.02 -3.75
C MET A 528 -0.85 4.68 -2.67
N ASN A 529 -0.33 5.72 -2.01
CA ASN A 529 -1.09 6.43 -0.98
C ASN A 529 -2.38 7.01 -1.56
N ARG A 530 -3.50 6.64 -0.94
CA ARG A 530 -4.88 6.92 -1.36
C ARG A 530 -5.27 6.45 -2.77
N ASN A 531 -4.48 5.54 -3.35
CA ASN A 531 -4.81 4.82 -4.58
C ASN A 531 -5.02 3.32 -4.33
N PHE A 532 -4.18 2.69 -3.51
CA PHE A 532 -4.33 1.31 -3.07
C PHE A 532 -4.98 1.26 -1.69
N PHE A 533 -4.48 2.09 -0.78
CA PHE A 533 -4.85 2.20 0.64
C PHE A 533 -4.30 3.53 1.19
N VAL A 534 -4.61 3.89 2.44
CA VAL A 534 -3.83 4.88 3.18
C VAL A 534 -2.48 4.25 3.52
N SER A 535 -1.38 4.84 3.05
CA SER A 535 -0.06 4.22 3.23
C SER A 535 0.35 4.18 4.70
N ASP A 536 0.91 3.07 5.14
CA ASP A 536 1.62 2.96 6.41
C ASP A 536 3.15 3.00 6.14
N PRO A 537 3.87 4.07 6.56
CA PRO A 537 5.33 4.14 6.46
C PRO A 537 6.05 3.41 7.59
N ASP A 538 5.31 2.69 8.43
CA ASP A 538 5.72 2.21 9.75
C ASP A 538 5.98 3.37 10.73
N ALA A 539 6.15 3.07 12.02
CA ALA A 539 6.25 4.11 13.04
C ALA A 539 7.56 4.91 12.95
N PHE A 540 7.50 6.18 13.33
CA PHE A 540 8.71 6.96 13.56
C PHE A 540 9.18 6.83 15.00
N THR A 541 10.50 6.92 15.21
CA THR A 541 11.09 6.98 16.55
C THR A 541 11.94 8.22 16.68
N VAL A 542 11.68 8.98 17.73
CA VAL A 542 12.38 10.23 18.03
C VAL A 542 12.96 10.24 19.41
N SER A 543 12.71 9.27 20.29
CA SER A 543 13.22 9.30 21.67
C SER A 543 14.70 8.94 21.76
N ARG A 544 15.24 8.98 22.99
CA ARG A 544 16.58 8.48 23.31
C ARG A 544 16.60 6.99 23.66
N GLN A 545 15.49 6.28 23.48
CA GLN A 545 15.35 4.87 23.80
C GLN A 545 16.34 4.01 22.98
N THR A 546 16.80 2.93 23.61
CA THR A 546 17.56 1.85 22.96
C THR A 546 16.99 0.53 23.42
N VAL A 547 16.73 -0.39 22.49
CA VAL A 547 16.23 -1.74 22.80
C VAL A 547 17.38 -2.72 22.62
N VAL A 548 17.98 -3.15 23.73
CA VAL A 548 19.30 -3.82 23.72
C VAL A 548 19.22 -5.32 23.49
N ASP A 549 18.06 -5.93 23.66
CA ASP A 549 17.78 -7.35 23.43
C ASP A 549 17.29 -7.65 22.00
N GLU A 550 16.83 -6.62 21.27
CA GLU A 550 16.42 -6.70 19.86
C GLU A 550 17.34 -5.85 18.95
N GLN A 551 18.56 -6.34 18.71
CA GLN A 551 19.62 -5.59 18.01
C GLN A 551 19.69 -5.83 16.49
N TRP A 552 18.65 -6.34 15.84
CA TRP A 552 18.71 -6.72 14.42
C TRP A 552 19.04 -5.55 13.48
N HIS A 553 18.82 -4.30 13.92
CA HIS A 553 19.28 -3.06 13.26
C HIS A 553 20.49 -2.35 13.94
N GLY A 554 21.11 -2.96 14.95
CA GLY A 554 22.30 -2.40 15.60
C GLY A 554 22.03 -1.22 16.54
N GLY A 555 20.83 -1.13 17.13
CA GLY A 555 20.39 -0.08 18.06
C GLY A 555 21.12 -0.06 19.42
N ASN A 556 22.43 0.17 19.40
CA ASN A 556 23.29 0.20 20.58
C ASN A 556 23.51 1.60 21.18
N ARG A 557 23.01 2.65 20.51
CA ARG A 557 23.05 4.03 20.97
C ARG A 557 21.74 4.75 20.65
N PRO A 558 21.38 5.79 21.42
CA PRO A 558 20.28 6.67 21.05
C PRO A 558 20.51 7.34 19.70
N LEU A 559 19.41 7.62 18.98
CA LEU A 559 19.42 8.51 17.82
C LEU A 559 20.02 9.87 18.18
N SER A 560 20.77 10.47 17.25
CA SER A 560 21.06 11.91 17.32
C SER A 560 19.75 12.72 17.12
N VAL A 561 19.78 14.03 17.37
CA VAL A 561 18.62 14.88 17.08
C VAL A 561 18.35 14.96 15.57
N ASP A 562 19.40 14.97 14.75
CA ASP A 562 19.26 14.98 13.29
C ASP A 562 18.69 13.66 12.76
N GLU A 563 19.09 12.52 13.35
CA GLU A 563 18.53 11.21 12.99
C GLU A 563 17.07 11.08 13.44
N ALA A 564 16.70 11.64 14.60
CA ALA A 564 15.30 11.73 15.04
C ALA A 564 14.46 12.59 14.06
N LYS A 565 15.01 13.73 13.61
CA LYS A 565 14.38 14.55 12.56
C LYS A 565 14.18 13.76 11.27
N VAL A 566 15.15 12.95 10.85
CA VAL A 566 15.03 12.07 9.67
C VAL A 566 13.84 11.12 9.83
N SER A 567 13.77 10.41 10.97
CA SER A 567 12.71 9.42 11.21
C SER A 567 11.30 10.04 11.13
N ILE A 568 11.06 11.14 11.84
CA ILE A 568 9.74 11.78 11.88
C ILE A 568 9.38 12.52 10.58
N ALA A 569 10.37 13.11 9.88
CA ALA A 569 10.14 13.71 8.57
C ALA A 569 9.81 12.64 7.53
N LEU A 570 10.41 11.46 7.62
CA LEU A 570 10.15 10.34 6.72
C LEU A 570 8.69 9.84 6.83
N ALA A 571 8.16 9.73 8.04
CA ALA A 571 6.74 9.42 8.24
C ALA A 571 5.83 10.51 7.63
N ALA A 572 6.16 11.80 7.82
CA ALA A 572 5.36 12.90 7.27
C ALA A 572 5.35 12.93 5.74
N VAL A 573 6.47 12.61 5.06
CA VAL A 573 6.52 12.61 3.58
C VAL A 573 5.70 11.48 2.96
N SER A 574 5.40 10.40 3.68
CA SER A 574 4.51 9.34 3.21
C SER A 574 3.08 9.85 2.96
N GLY A 575 2.67 10.88 3.71
CA GLY A 575 1.31 11.43 3.70
C GLY A 575 0.23 10.45 4.14
N GLY A 576 0.62 9.31 4.72
CA GLY A 576 -0.26 8.29 5.26
C GLY A 576 -0.17 8.26 6.78
N MET A 577 -0.25 7.08 7.39
CA MET A 577 -0.23 6.89 8.84
C MET A 577 0.96 7.61 9.50
N TYR A 578 0.72 8.12 10.70
CA TYR A 578 1.70 8.91 11.44
C TYR A 578 1.73 8.48 12.90
N GLU A 579 2.52 7.46 13.18
CA GLU A 579 2.51 6.76 14.47
C GLU A 579 3.84 6.88 15.20
N ILE A 580 3.75 7.16 16.50
CA ILE A 580 4.90 7.23 17.40
C ILE A 580 5.27 5.81 17.84
N GLY A 581 6.52 5.43 17.63
CA GLY A 581 7.10 4.14 18.02
C GLY A 581 7.98 4.18 19.27
N ASP A 582 7.76 5.14 20.18
CA ASP A 582 8.57 5.37 21.37
C ASP A 582 7.79 5.05 22.67
N ASP A 583 8.50 4.71 23.75
CA ASP A 583 7.96 4.75 25.11
C ASP A 583 7.60 6.21 25.49
N LEU A 584 6.31 6.55 25.49
CA LEU A 584 5.84 7.94 25.58
C LEU A 584 6.26 8.64 26.89
N PRO A 585 6.12 8.02 28.09
CA PRO A 585 6.68 8.57 29.33
C PRO A 585 8.18 8.87 29.25
N THR A 586 8.98 8.04 28.58
CA THR A 586 10.42 8.28 28.40
C THR A 586 10.68 9.41 27.43
N LEU A 587 9.97 9.45 26.29
CA LEU A 587 10.06 10.52 25.31
C LEU A 587 9.74 11.89 25.92
N PHE A 588 8.74 11.96 26.80
CA PHE A 588 8.31 13.21 27.46
C PHE A 588 9.40 13.94 28.25
N LEU A 589 10.41 13.20 28.72
CA LEU A 589 11.51 13.77 29.49
C LEU A 589 12.45 14.63 28.63
N ASP A 590 12.39 14.50 27.30
CA ASP A 590 13.19 15.26 26.34
C ASP A 590 12.29 16.26 25.57
N ARG A 591 12.31 17.53 26.01
CA ARG A 591 11.46 18.58 25.44
C ARG A 591 11.76 18.91 23.99
N ASP A 592 13.02 18.78 23.57
CA ASP A 592 13.41 19.07 22.19
C ASP A 592 12.86 18.00 21.25
N ARG A 593 12.84 16.73 21.68
CA ARG A 593 12.22 15.62 20.92
C ARG A 593 10.70 15.67 20.96
N MET A 594 10.10 16.02 22.09
CA MET A 594 8.65 16.27 22.16
C MET A 594 8.20 17.38 21.21
N ALA A 595 8.99 18.44 21.04
CA ALA A 595 8.67 19.51 20.10
C ALA A 595 8.60 19.04 18.64
N LEU A 596 9.30 17.96 18.28
CA LEU A 596 9.17 17.34 16.95
C LEU A 596 7.78 16.69 16.78
N VAL A 597 7.33 15.93 17.80
CA VAL A 597 6.01 15.26 17.80
C VAL A 597 4.86 16.27 17.81
N GLU A 598 5.04 17.42 18.47
CA GLU A 598 4.02 18.47 18.56
C GLU A 598 4.01 19.44 17.36
N ASN A 599 4.88 19.22 16.36
CA ASN A 599 5.06 20.10 15.22
C ASN A 599 3.81 20.14 14.32
N ASP A 600 3.13 21.29 14.30
CA ASP A 600 1.88 21.46 13.54
C ASP A 600 2.05 21.31 12.03
N ASP A 601 3.23 21.62 11.48
CA ASP A 601 3.47 21.49 10.04
C ASP A 601 3.58 20.03 9.61
N LEU A 602 4.27 19.19 10.40
CA LEU A 602 4.32 17.75 10.15
C LEU A 602 2.94 17.09 10.31
N LEU A 603 2.23 17.45 11.38
CA LEU A 603 0.87 16.97 11.62
C LEU A 603 -0.08 17.37 10.48
N ASN A 604 0.06 18.59 9.95
CA ASN A 604 -0.77 19.05 8.84
C ASN A 604 -0.44 18.34 7.53
N MET A 605 0.83 17.97 7.28
CA MET A 605 1.18 17.12 6.15
C MET A 605 0.50 15.75 6.24
N ALA A 606 0.52 15.12 7.42
CA ALA A 606 -0.18 13.84 7.64
C ALA A 606 -1.71 13.96 7.46
N ARG A 607 -2.32 15.00 8.05
CA ARG A 607 -3.77 15.28 7.93
C ARG A 607 -4.21 15.61 6.51
N LEU A 608 -3.34 16.23 5.71
CA LEU A 608 -3.62 16.49 4.30
C LEU A 608 -3.79 15.17 3.53
N GLY A 609 -3.16 14.09 4.00
CA GLY A 609 -3.35 12.75 3.45
C GLY A 609 -2.76 12.58 2.06
N ARG A 610 -1.74 13.37 1.69
CA ARG A 610 -1.09 13.36 0.37
C ARG A 610 0.38 13.05 0.52
N ALA A 611 0.86 12.03 -0.17
CA ALA A 611 2.29 11.72 -0.21
C ALA A 611 3.08 12.85 -0.87
N SER A 612 4.28 13.11 -0.37
CA SER A 612 5.24 13.98 -1.03
C SER A 612 5.82 13.27 -2.25
N LYS A 613 5.90 13.97 -3.38
CA LYS A 613 6.46 13.44 -4.62
C LYS A 613 7.99 13.43 -4.55
N PRO A 614 8.67 12.27 -4.67
CA PRO A 614 10.13 12.20 -4.72
C PRO A 614 10.63 12.66 -6.10
N LEU A 615 11.04 13.92 -6.23
CA LEU A 615 11.39 14.53 -7.51
C LEU A 615 12.57 13.83 -8.20
N ASP A 616 13.48 13.28 -7.40
CA ASP A 616 14.68 12.63 -7.86
C ASP A 616 14.60 11.09 -7.79
N LEU A 617 13.42 10.49 -7.69
CA LEU A 617 13.23 9.03 -7.54
C LEU A 617 14.09 8.20 -8.50
N MET A 618 14.09 8.54 -9.80
CA MET A 618 14.89 7.83 -10.82
C MET A 618 16.13 8.63 -11.27
N THR A 619 16.42 9.76 -10.62
CA THR A 619 17.46 10.71 -11.04
C THR A 619 18.36 11.20 -9.91
N TYR A 620 18.22 10.68 -8.70
CA TYR A 620 19.10 11.00 -7.57
C TYR A 620 20.55 10.70 -7.95
N LEU A 621 21.44 11.56 -7.47
CA LEU A 621 22.86 11.47 -7.80
C LEU A 621 23.45 10.24 -7.08
N PRO A 622 24.40 9.50 -7.70
CA PRO A 622 25.04 8.36 -7.03
C PRO A 622 25.60 8.71 -5.66
N GLU A 623 26.13 9.92 -5.51
CA GLU A 623 26.70 10.42 -4.26
C GLU A 623 25.67 10.85 -3.19
N ASP A 624 24.37 10.85 -3.51
CA ASP A 624 23.27 10.98 -2.55
C ASP A 624 22.76 9.61 -2.06
N GLU A 625 23.19 8.51 -2.72
CA GLU A 625 22.88 7.10 -2.45
C GLU A 625 21.40 6.69 -2.60
N LEU A 626 20.44 7.55 -2.24
CA LEU A 626 18.99 7.33 -2.30
C LEU A 626 18.24 8.61 -2.74
N PRO A 627 16.96 8.49 -3.17
CA PRO A 627 16.11 9.66 -3.42
C PRO A 627 16.08 10.61 -2.21
N SER A 628 16.40 11.87 -2.46
CA SER A 628 16.69 12.83 -1.40
C SER A 628 15.80 14.06 -1.43
N ILE A 629 15.08 14.33 -2.52
CA ILE A 629 14.31 15.57 -2.69
C ILE A 629 12.82 15.25 -2.88
N TYR A 630 12.02 15.67 -1.91
CA TYR A 630 10.56 15.43 -1.88
C TYR A 630 9.82 16.75 -1.88
N VAL A 631 8.72 16.82 -2.64
CA VAL A 631 7.85 18.00 -2.68
C VAL A 631 6.40 17.62 -2.45
N LEU A 632 5.75 18.33 -1.53
CA LEU A 632 4.31 18.29 -1.33
C LEU A 632 3.71 19.67 -1.61
N GLN A 633 2.81 19.75 -2.58
CA GLN A 633 2.00 20.94 -2.82
C GLN A 633 0.82 20.93 -1.83
N GLU A 634 0.90 21.78 -0.81
CA GLU A 634 -0.16 21.89 0.21
C GLU A 634 -1.35 22.70 -0.31
N SER A 635 -1.07 23.81 -0.99
CA SER A 635 -2.07 24.66 -1.65
C SER A 635 -1.42 25.44 -2.80
N LYS A 636 -2.18 26.26 -3.54
CA LYS A 636 -1.58 27.20 -4.53
C LYS A 636 -0.63 28.23 -3.91
N ARG A 637 -0.70 28.43 -2.59
CA ARG A 637 0.11 29.41 -1.86
C ARG A 637 1.38 28.81 -1.29
N GLN A 638 1.39 27.55 -0.87
CA GLN A 638 2.53 27.00 -0.15
C GLN A 638 2.81 25.52 -0.47
N SER A 639 4.07 25.16 -0.36
CA SER A 639 4.59 23.82 -0.60
C SER A 639 5.61 23.45 0.47
N MET A 640 5.68 22.17 0.79
CA MET A 640 6.70 21.57 1.64
C MET A 640 7.78 20.93 0.78
N VAL A 641 9.05 21.20 1.09
CA VAL A 641 10.22 20.67 0.40
C VAL A 641 11.12 20.00 1.42
N THR A 642 11.31 18.69 1.28
CA THR A 642 12.10 17.88 2.21
C THR A 642 13.37 17.42 1.51
N LEU A 643 14.51 17.66 2.14
CA LEU A 643 15.82 17.25 1.66
C LEU A 643 16.48 16.34 2.69
N PHE A 644 16.79 15.11 2.31
CA PHE A 644 17.51 14.17 3.14
C PHE A 644 19.00 14.12 2.78
N ASN A 645 19.84 13.85 3.77
CA ASN A 645 21.21 13.38 3.56
C ASN A 645 21.34 11.99 4.18
N TRP A 646 21.36 10.97 3.31
CA TRP A 646 21.46 9.57 3.69
C TRP A 646 22.88 9.10 4.02
N THR A 647 23.88 9.95 3.76
CA THR A 647 25.28 9.54 3.66
C THR A 647 26.06 9.87 4.93
N GLU A 648 27.22 9.23 5.06
CA GLU A 648 28.20 9.48 6.12
C GLU A 648 28.96 10.81 5.96
N SER A 649 28.69 11.58 4.90
CA SER A 649 29.38 12.83 4.56
C SER A 649 28.39 14.00 4.43
N ALA A 650 28.85 15.22 4.66
CA ALA A 650 28.00 16.38 4.45
C ALA A 650 27.67 16.57 2.96
N ARG A 651 26.41 16.85 2.64
CA ARG A 651 25.91 17.05 1.28
C ARG A 651 25.56 18.51 1.06
N ARG A 652 25.78 19.02 -0.15
CA ARG A 652 25.38 20.38 -0.54
C ARG A 652 24.47 20.32 -1.76
N HIS A 653 23.26 20.83 -1.62
CA HIS A 653 22.28 20.89 -2.70
C HIS A 653 22.06 22.34 -3.10
N ARG A 654 22.16 22.60 -4.41
CA ARG A 654 21.80 23.88 -5.02
C ARG A 654 20.60 23.67 -5.93
N ILE A 655 19.43 24.10 -5.48
CA ILE A 655 18.15 23.81 -6.14
C ILE A 655 17.52 25.10 -6.65
N ALA A 656 17.20 25.17 -7.93
CA ALA A 656 16.40 26.28 -8.46
C ALA A 656 14.94 26.06 -8.06
N LEU A 657 14.26 27.10 -7.59
CA LEU A 657 12.85 26.97 -7.15
C LEU A 657 11.92 26.50 -8.28
N ASN A 658 12.25 26.85 -9.53
CA ASN A 658 11.50 26.41 -10.71
C ASN A 658 11.57 24.89 -10.94
N ASP A 659 12.59 24.21 -10.42
CA ASP A 659 12.76 22.76 -10.55
C ASP A 659 11.92 22.00 -9.52
N LEU A 660 11.39 22.69 -8.49
CA LEU A 660 10.57 22.10 -7.43
C LEU A 660 9.08 22.01 -7.80
N GLY A 661 8.64 22.73 -8.84
CA GLY A 661 7.25 22.73 -9.31
C GLY A 661 6.82 24.09 -9.84
N ALA A 662 5.82 24.10 -10.74
CA ALA A 662 5.37 25.32 -11.43
C ALA A 662 4.71 26.36 -10.50
N ASP A 663 4.12 25.92 -9.39
CA ASP A 663 3.44 26.78 -8.42
C ASP A 663 4.39 27.45 -7.42
N ILE A 664 5.66 27.01 -7.39
CA ILE A 664 6.69 27.57 -6.52
C ILE A 664 7.31 28.78 -7.22
N SER A 665 6.81 29.98 -6.91
CA SER A 665 7.23 31.21 -7.61
C SER A 665 8.58 31.75 -7.12
N ALA A 666 9.51 31.98 -8.06
CA ALA A 666 10.73 32.73 -7.81
C ALA A 666 10.45 34.22 -7.47
N GLY A 667 11.19 34.81 -6.53
CA GLY A 667 11.22 36.26 -6.29
C GLY A 667 10.01 36.87 -5.56
N ARG A 668 9.02 36.08 -5.15
CA ARG A 668 7.94 36.45 -4.22
C ARG A 668 7.63 35.29 -3.27
N ASN A 669 8.63 34.89 -2.50
CA ASN A 669 8.52 33.75 -1.60
C ASN A 669 9.15 34.02 -0.23
N GLN A 670 8.66 33.32 0.77
CA GLN A 670 9.31 33.17 2.06
C GLN A 670 9.61 31.69 2.26
N VAL A 671 10.83 31.39 2.72
CA VAL A 671 11.28 30.01 2.96
C VAL A 671 11.56 29.86 4.45
N LEU A 672 10.87 28.93 5.10
CA LEU A 672 10.92 28.67 6.53
C LEU A 672 11.37 27.23 6.78
N ASP A 673 12.22 27.00 7.78
CA ASP A 673 12.59 25.66 8.22
C ASP A 673 11.67 25.19 9.34
N VAL A 674 10.81 24.22 9.04
CA VAL A 674 9.77 23.78 9.99
C VAL A 674 10.34 22.90 11.10
N LEU A 675 11.50 22.28 10.90
CA LEU A 675 12.18 21.47 11.94
C LEU A 675 13.04 22.32 12.88
N GLU A 676 13.21 23.60 12.57
CA GLU A 676 13.87 24.61 13.40
C GLU A 676 12.86 25.69 13.86
N GLY A 677 11.63 25.27 14.19
CA GLY A 677 10.60 26.16 14.73
C GLY A 677 10.10 27.24 13.77
N GLY A 678 10.20 27.01 12.46
CA GLY A 678 9.81 27.98 11.43
C GLY A 678 10.83 29.08 11.20
N ALA A 679 12.12 28.85 11.50
CA ALA A 679 13.17 29.83 11.31
C ALA A 679 13.28 30.25 9.82
N PRO A 680 13.38 31.55 9.51
CA PRO A 680 13.52 32.01 8.13
C PRO A 680 14.87 31.58 7.54
N VAL A 681 14.83 30.93 6.38
CA VAL A 681 16.00 30.46 5.63
C VAL A 681 16.36 31.43 4.51
N ALA A 682 15.35 31.88 3.77
CA ALA A 682 15.52 32.81 2.65
C ALA A 682 14.22 33.58 2.37
N GLU A 683 14.34 34.70 1.67
CA GLU A 683 13.20 35.49 1.21
C GLU A 683 13.46 35.98 -0.23
N ASN A 684 12.43 35.94 -1.06
CA ASN A 684 12.43 36.37 -2.46
C ASN A 684 13.59 35.77 -3.27
N THR A 685 13.94 34.52 -2.99
CA THR A 685 15.04 33.83 -3.65
C THR A 685 14.57 33.08 -4.91
N ALA A 686 15.50 32.83 -5.84
CA ALA A 686 15.31 31.95 -6.99
C ALA A 686 16.04 30.61 -6.82
N THR A 687 16.90 30.49 -5.81
CA THR A 687 17.73 29.30 -5.58
C THR A 687 17.87 29.04 -4.08
N LEU A 688 17.79 27.79 -3.68
CA LEU A 688 18.17 27.30 -2.36
C LEU A 688 19.58 26.71 -2.45
N ASP A 689 20.45 27.10 -1.52
CA ASP A 689 21.81 26.58 -1.40
C ASP A 689 21.99 26.08 0.03
N LEU A 690 21.89 24.77 0.20
CA LEU A 690 21.74 24.12 1.51
C LEU A 690 22.88 23.14 1.71
N GLN A 691 23.52 23.23 2.88
CA GLN A 691 24.48 22.26 3.37
C GLN A 691 23.80 21.41 4.45
N LEU A 692 23.78 20.09 4.26
CA LEU A 692 23.21 19.11 5.19
C LEU A 692 24.35 18.31 5.83
N PRO A 693 24.44 18.25 7.18
CA PRO A 693 25.32 17.30 7.87
C PRO A 693 24.99 15.84 7.50
N PRO A 694 25.91 14.88 7.73
CA PRO A 694 25.58 13.44 7.64
C PRO A 694 24.32 13.10 8.44
N HIS A 695 23.53 12.16 7.94
CA HIS A 695 22.35 11.59 8.63
C HIS A 695 21.34 12.65 9.10
N SER A 696 21.02 13.60 8.23
CA SER A 696 20.18 14.74 8.56
C SER A 696 19.10 14.99 7.51
N VAL A 697 18.13 15.82 7.87
CA VAL A 697 17.07 16.28 6.98
C VAL A 697 16.84 17.77 7.18
N ARG A 698 16.43 18.45 6.11
CA ARG A 698 15.89 19.81 6.15
C ARG A 698 14.49 19.78 5.58
N MET A 699 13.55 20.44 6.25
CA MET A 699 12.18 20.51 5.77
C MET A 699 11.74 21.97 5.69
N LEU A 700 11.50 22.41 4.46
CA LEU A 700 11.32 23.81 4.12
C LEU A 700 9.89 24.06 3.66
N LYS A 701 9.18 24.94 4.36
CA LYS A 701 7.93 25.51 3.87
C LYS A 701 8.24 26.70 2.98
N ILE A 702 7.84 26.62 1.71
CA ILE A 702 7.94 27.73 0.76
C ILE A 702 6.57 28.36 0.59
N VAL A 703 6.42 29.61 1.01
CA VAL A 703 5.18 30.37 0.91
C VAL A 703 5.29 31.40 -0.21
N ASN A 704 4.47 31.29 -1.24
CA ASN A 704 4.30 32.29 -2.28
C ASN A 704 3.60 33.54 -1.70
N THR A 705 4.37 34.59 -1.43
CA THR A 705 3.87 35.81 -0.79
C THR A 705 3.03 36.66 -1.73
N ALA A 706 3.03 36.37 -3.05
CA ALA A 706 2.16 37.04 -4.01
C ALA A 706 0.68 36.65 -3.87
N VAL A 707 0.39 35.49 -3.27
CA VAL A 707 -0.95 34.87 -3.36
C VAL A 707 -1.97 35.28 -2.30
N ARG A 708 -1.69 35.96 -1.19
CA ARG A 708 -2.61 36.12 -0.02
C ARG A 708 -3.19 34.80 0.53
N ALA A 709 -3.12 34.64 1.86
CA ALA A 709 -3.74 33.49 2.53
C ALA A 709 -5.27 33.52 2.39
N ALA A 710 -5.89 32.35 2.20
CA ALA A 710 -7.34 32.18 2.17
C ALA A 710 -7.80 31.08 3.14
N ALA A 711 -9.03 31.21 3.65
CA ALA A 711 -9.70 30.15 4.40
C ALA A 711 -10.17 29.04 3.43
N PRO A 712 -10.36 27.79 3.91
CA PRO A 712 -10.92 26.73 3.09
C PRO A 712 -12.36 27.05 2.68
N THR A 713 -12.78 26.58 1.51
CA THR A 713 -14.18 26.64 1.09
C THR A 713 -14.83 25.32 1.48
N ILE A 714 -15.80 25.37 2.41
CA ILE A 714 -16.47 24.18 2.93
C ILE A 714 -17.97 24.29 2.68
N THR A 715 -18.53 23.27 2.04
CA THR A 715 -19.98 23.06 1.94
C THR A 715 -20.44 22.22 3.11
N VAL A 716 -21.46 22.68 3.82
CA VAL A 716 -22.04 21.99 4.98
C VAL A 716 -23.37 21.38 4.59
N HIS A 717 -23.51 20.07 4.83
CA HIS A 717 -24.75 19.33 4.64
C HIS A 717 -25.30 18.87 5.99
N THR A 718 -26.56 19.19 6.24
CA THR A 718 -27.32 18.79 7.43
C THR A 718 -28.81 19.06 7.21
N LEU A 719 -29.67 18.57 8.11
CA LEU A 719 -31.10 18.85 8.11
C LEU A 719 -31.38 20.18 8.84
N GLU A 720 -32.29 21.00 8.30
CA GLU A 720 -32.76 22.23 8.96
C GLU A 720 -33.74 21.94 10.11
N HIS A 721 -34.34 20.76 10.10
CA HIS A 721 -35.32 20.28 11.08
C HIS A 721 -34.93 18.91 11.59
N ALA A 722 -35.07 18.70 12.90
CA ALA A 722 -34.84 17.41 13.54
C ALA A 722 -35.90 17.15 14.62
N GLU A 723 -36.08 15.88 14.99
CA GLU A 723 -36.88 15.52 16.15
C GLU A 723 -35.99 15.36 17.38
N VAL A 724 -36.54 15.70 18.55
CA VAL A 724 -35.83 15.49 19.81
C VAL A 724 -35.48 14.00 19.96
N GLY A 725 -34.21 13.70 20.23
CA GLY A 725 -33.70 12.34 20.46
C GLY A 725 -33.38 11.54 19.21
N THR A 726 -33.59 12.09 18.00
CA THR A 726 -33.18 11.44 16.76
C THR A 726 -31.78 11.91 16.33
N PRO A 727 -30.88 11.01 15.88
CA PRO A 727 -29.59 11.40 15.31
C PRO A 727 -29.76 12.24 14.05
N VAL A 728 -28.96 13.30 13.96
CA VAL A 728 -28.82 14.18 12.80
C VAL A 728 -27.40 14.06 12.29
N GLU A 729 -27.26 13.75 11.00
CA GLU A 729 -25.97 13.71 10.33
C GLU A 729 -25.53 15.13 9.93
N PHE A 730 -24.26 15.43 10.19
CA PHE A 730 -23.59 16.65 9.79
C PHE A 730 -22.36 16.26 8.98
N SER A 731 -22.21 16.83 7.78
CA SER A 731 -21.02 16.63 6.98
C SER A 731 -20.48 17.93 6.37
N ALA A 732 -19.16 17.97 6.27
CA ALA A 732 -18.37 19.07 5.74
C ALA A 732 -17.58 18.56 4.53
N LEU A 733 -17.90 19.10 3.35
CA LEU A 733 -17.20 18.80 2.10
C LEU A 733 -16.32 19.98 1.72
N VAL A 734 -15.02 19.76 1.68
CA VAL A 734 -14.05 20.77 1.24
C VAL A 734 -13.99 20.80 -0.29
N ASP A 735 -13.87 22.00 -0.86
CA ASP A 735 -13.55 22.20 -2.28
C ASP A 735 -12.14 21.67 -2.58
N ASP A 736 -12.04 20.65 -3.43
CA ASP A 736 -10.79 19.99 -3.81
C ASP A 736 -9.85 20.92 -4.60
N GLN A 737 -10.38 21.98 -5.22
CA GLN A 737 -9.63 22.99 -5.96
C GLN A 737 -9.25 24.23 -5.11
N GLY A 738 -9.78 24.30 -3.89
CA GLY A 738 -9.59 25.38 -2.93
C GLY A 738 -8.42 25.17 -1.97
N VAL A 739 -8.39 25.96 -0.89
CA VAL A 739 -7.46 25.74 0.22
C VAL A 739 -7.94 24.53 1.03
N PRO A 740 -7.12 23.50 1.28
CA PRO A 740 -7.50 22.36 2.10
C PRO A 740 -7.78 22.74 3.56
N ALA A 741 -8.74 22.04 4.17
CA ALA A 741 -8.93 22.01 5.62
C ALA A 741 -8.21 20.79 6.21
N VAL A 742 -7.53 20.97 7.34
CA VAL A 742 -6.78 19.92 8.04
C VAL A 742 -7.50 19.39 9.27
N THR A 743 -8.44 20.17 9.82
CA THR A 743 -9.24 19.78 10.99
C THR A 743 -10.67 20.31 10.84
N TYR A 744 -11.61 19.65 11.53
CA TYR A 744 -13.03 20.02 11.58
C TYR A 744 -13.52 19.91 13.02
N THR A 745 -14.16 20.97 13.53
CA THR A 745 -14.76 21.01 14.86
C THR A 745 -16.19 21.52 14.76
N TRP A 746 -17.13 20.76 15.33
CA TRP A 746 -18.54 21.10 15.44
C TRP A 746 -18.87 21.48 16.88
N ASP A 747 -19.58 22.59 17.06
CA ASP A 747 -20.26 22.97 18.30
C ASP A 747 -21.76 23.01 18.01
N PHE A 748 -22.54 22.17 18.67
CA PHE A 748 -23.96 22.02 18.37
C PHE A 748 -24.84 23.10 19.04
N GLY A 749 -24.26 23.97 19.86
CA GLY A 749 -24.98 25.04 20.55
C GLY A 749 -25.82 24.58 21.74
N ASP A 750 -25.76 23.30 22.09
CA ASP A 750 -26.38 22.69 23.28
C ASP A 750 -25.37 22.38 24.40
N GLY A 751 -24.12 22.82 24.23
CA GLY A 751 -23.00 22.57 25.14
C GLY A 751 -22.14 21.35 24.76
N THR A 752 -22.46 20.66 23.67
CA THR A 752 -21.67 19.52 23.17
C THR A 752 -20.88 19.85 21.89
N THR A 753 -19.80 19.11 21.65
CA THR A 753 -18.93 19.28 20.48
C THR A 753 -18.53 17.93 19.90
N ALA A 754 -18.14 17.93 18.62
CA ALA A 754 -17.58 16.78 17.92
C ALA A 754 -16.44 17.20 16.99
N ARG A 755 -15.58 16.24 16.63
CA ARG A 755 -14.49 16.43 15.65
C ARG A 755 -14.68 15.48 14.49
N GLY A 756 -14.27 15.91 13.30
CA GLY A 756 -14.34 15.12 12.07
C GLY A 756 -15.15 15.78 10.97
N ALA A 757 -14.86 15.40 9.73
CA ALA A 757 -15.54 15.94 8.55
C ALA A 757 -17.02 15.48 8.48
N SER A 758 -17.33 14.30 9.03
CA SER A 758 -18.70 13.80 9.18
C SER A 758 -18.92 13.33 10.61
N VAL A 759 -20.03 13.76 11.23
CA VAL A 759 -20.38 13.46 12.62
C VAL A 759 -21.90 13.31 12.76
N SER A 760 -22.35 12.50 13.73
CA SER A 760 -23.75 12.33 14.08
C SER A 760 -24.03 12.92 15.46
N HIS A 761 -25.15 13.64 15.62
CA HIS A 761 -25.54 14.24 16.91
C HIS A 761 -27.06 14.24 17.12
N ALA A 762 -27.51 14.03 18.36
CA ALA A 762 -28.92 14.05 18.73
C ALA A 762 -29.21 15.11 19.80
N PHE A 763 -30.15 16.01 19.51
CA PHE A 763 -30.59 17.06 20.45
C PHE A 763 -31.60 16.51 21.45
N THR A 764 -31.48 16.91 22.73
CA THR A 764 -32.25 16.32 23.84
C THR A 764 -33.51 17.10 24.24
N HIS A 765 -33.69 18.32 23.72
CA HIS A 765 -34.85 19.17 23.97
C HIS A 765 -35.25 19.91 22.71
N ASP A 766 -36.51 20.33 22.62
CA ASP A 766 -36.98 21.17 21.53
C ASP A 766 -36.40 22.59 21.65
N GLY A 767 -36.19 23.23 20.49
CA GLY A 767 -35.58 24.54 20.44
C GLY A 767 -34.91 24.83 19.11
N SER A 768 -34.34 26.03 19.00
CA SER A 768 -33.52 26.44 17.87
C SER A 768 -32.07 26.43 18.30
N PHE A 769 -31.27 25.51 17.76
CA PHE A 769 -29.85 25.37 18.09
C PHE A 769 -28.98 26.00 17.01
N SER A 770 -28.01 26.82 17.43
CA SER A 770 -27.04 27.45 16.52
C SER A 770 -25.80 26.57 16.42
N VAL A 771 -25.81 25.64 15.46
CA VAL A 771 -24.66 24.77 15.18
C VAL A 771 -23.57 25.58 14.48
N HIS A 772 -22.33 25.47 14.96
CA HIS A 772 -21.16 26.15 14.45
C HIS A 772 -20.13 25.12 13.97
N LEU A 773 -19.83 25.14 12.68
CA LEU A 773 -18.69 24.43 12.11
C LEU A 773 -17.49 25.37 12.02
N ARG A 774 -16.34 24.92 12.53
CA ARG A 774 -15.03 25.48 12.26
C ARG A 774 -14.15 24.47 11.51
N GLY A 775 -13.56 24.88 10.39
CA GLY A 775 -12.55 24.10 9.69
C GLY A 775 -11.24 24.87 9.57
N ASP A 776 -10.15 24.38 10.17
CA ASP A 776 -8.85 25.07 10.11
C ASP A 776 -8.17 24.77 8.76
N GLY A 777 -7.82 25.83 8.03
CA GLY A 777 -7.13 25.73 6.74
C GLY A 777 -5.63 25.57 6.88
N ILE A 778 -5.03 24.90 5.90
CA ILE A 778 -3.57 24.68 5.83
C ILE A 778 -2.75 25.99 5.79
N GLU A 779 -3.37 27.10 5.37
CA GLU A 779 -2.75 28.44 5.31
C GLU A 779 -2.93 29.26 6.61
N GLY A 780 -3.40 28.63 7.70
CA GLY A 780 -3.58 29.26 9.00
C GLY A 780 -4.84 30.10 9.17
N LEU A 781 -5.76 30.08 8.18
CA LEU A 781 -7.07 30.72 8.26
C LEU A 781 -8.17 29.68 8.37
N ALA A 782 -9.14 29.92 9.25
CA ALA A 782 -10.26 29.02 9.47
C ALA A 782 -11.50 29.45 8.68
N PHE A 783 -12.25 28.47 8.21
CA PHE A 783 -13.63 28.62 7.79
C PHE A 783 -14.54 28.53 9.01
N GLU A 784 -15.55 29.40 9.06
CA GLU A 784 -16.59 29.35 10.09
C GLU A 784 -17.96 29.48 9.45
N LYS A 785 -18.87 28.57 9.80
CA LYS A 785 -20.28 28.65 9.37
C LYS A 785 -21.19 28.32 10.53
N LYS A 786 -22.15 29.21 10.76
CA LYS A 786 -23.27 28.98 11.68
C LYS A 786 -24.50 28.60 10.88
N LEU A 787 -25.21 27.61 11.37
CA LEU A 787 -26.49 27.15 10.83
C LEU A 787 -27.46 26.94 11.98
N SER A 788 -28.75 27.07 11.71
CA SER A 788 -29.80 26.89 12.71
C SER A 788 -30.49 25.56 12.45
N VAL A 789 -30.57 24.71 13.47
CA VAL A 789 -31.37 23.48 13.45
C VAL A 789 -32.58 23.69 14.36
N ALA A 790 -33.78 23.60 13.79
CA ALA A 790 -35.02 23.66 14.54
C ALA A 790 -35.41 22.25 14.98
N VAL A 791 -35.32 21.99 16.29
CA VAL A 791 -35.63 20.69 16.89
C VAL A 791 -37.03 20.74 17.48
N LEU A 792 -37.87 19.78 17.09
CA LEU A 792 -39.27 19.70 17.48
C LEU A 792 -39.58 18.39 18.21
N GLY A 793 -40.66 18.40 18.99
CA GLY A 793 -41.13 17.22 19.71
C GLY A 793 -40.59 17.15 21.13
N ARG A 794 -40.55 15.94 21.69
CA ARG A 794 -40.08 15.69 23.06
C ARG A 794 -39.66 14.24 23.18
N ILE A 795 -38.70 13.96 24.05
CA ILE A 795 -38.41 12.58 24.45
C ILE A 795 -39.58 12.07 25.29
N GLY A 796 -40.21 10.98 24.85
CA GLY A 796 -41.24 10.30 25.62
C GLY A 796 -40.65 9.75 26.92
N THR A 797 -41.12 10.25 28.07
CA THR A 797 -40.68 9.77 29.39
C THR A 797 -41.62 8.76 30.03
N ARG A 798 -42.69 8.37 29.30
CA ARG A 798 -43.70 7.43 29.77
C ARG A 798 -43.41 6.03 29.24
N PHE A 799 -43.54 5.04 30.11
CA PHE A 799 -43.42 3.63 29.74
C PHE A 799 -44.67 3.17 28.99
N HIS A 800 -44.54 2.98 27.68
CA HIS A 800 -45.59 2.45 26.79
C HIS A 800 -45.15 1.10 26.23
N PRO A 801 -45.42 -0.03 26.91
CA PRO A 801 -44.88 -1.34 26.53
C PRO A 801 -45.27 -1.77 25.12
N ASP A 802 -46.39 -1.29 24.59
CA ASP A 802 -46.87 -1.60 23.24
C ASP A 802 -46.01 -0.96 22.12
N GLU A 803 -45.18 0.04 22.45
CA GLU A 803 -44.25 0.71 21.51
C GLU A 803 -42.88 0.02 21.46
N PHE A 804 -42.60 -0.92 22.37
CA PHE A 804 -41.31 -1.58 22.47
C PHE A 804 -41.19 -2.61 21.36
N GLN A 805 -40.21 -2.41 20.49
CA GLN A 805 -39.79 -3.42 19.53
C GLN A 805 -38.57 -4.14 20.09
N ARG A 806 -38.53 -5.46 19.95
CA ARG A 806 -37.31 -6.20 20.23
C ARG A 806 -36.26 -5.71 19.23
N HIS A 807 -35.12 -5.22 19.73
CA HIS A 807 -33.98 -4.93 18.88
C HIS A 807 -33.62 -6.20 18.09
N ALA A 808 -33.84 -6.14 16.78
CA ALA A 808 -33.37 -7.12 15.83
C ALA A 808 -32.27 -6.42 15.05
N PRO A 809 -30.98 -6.63 15.37
CA PRO A 809 -29.91 -6.06 14.57
C PRO A 809 -30.12 -6.48 13.12
N GLU A 810 -30.04 -5.54 12.18
CA GLU A 810 -30.05 -5.87 10.75
C GLU A 810 -28.96 -6.92 10.51
N ARG A 811 -29.34 -8.04 9.90
CA ARG A 811 -28.47 -9.20 9.72
C ARG A 811 -27.45 -8.99 8.63
#